data_AF-A0AAN9GUI8-F1
#
_entry.id   AF-A0AAN9GUI8-F1
#
_cell.length_a   1.000
_cell.length_b   1.000
_cell.length_c   1.000
_cell.angle_alpha   90.00
_cell.angle_beta   90.00
_cell.angle_gamma   90.00
#
_symmetry.space_group_name_H-M   'P 1'
#
loop_
_entity.id
_entity.type
_entity.pdbx_description
1 polymer ?
#
loop_
_entity_poly.entity_id
_entity_poly.type
_entity_poly.pdbx_seq_one_letter_code
_entity_poly.pdbx_strand_id
1 'polypeptide(L)'
;MDYRILFMDEDQDRMYVGCKDHVLSMDINNISQTTLKIFWPASTSKVEECQMAGKDPTHGCGNFLRVIQPYNRTHLFICGSGAYSPVCGYVNRGRRPEEQVFQISSRAESGKGRCSFNPQVNTVSVMLNQELFSGMYIDFMGTDAAIFRSLTTRNAVRTDQHNSKWLSEPVFIDAHLIPDGSDPNDAKLYFFLRERLTDSSGNTKNIHTMVARVCPNDTGGQRSLVNKWTTFLKARMVCSVLEEDGTETHFDELENVFLLETDHPKGLLIFGVFTSTSSVFRGSAVCVYNMADILTVFNGPFAHREGPNFQWVAFQGRIPYPRPGTCPGGAFTPHIQSTKEFPDDVVTFARNHPVMFNPIYPVGRKPLVVRTHADYKYTSIAVDHVTAADGHYQVLFLGTDKGTVQKVVVLPSNGSLDEDLILEELEVFKKQSPITNLRISSKKQQLYVSSEHGVSQVSLHRCDAYGSACADCCLARDPYCAWDGLSCSRFYPTGKRRSRRQDIMHGNPLTQCRGFNLKAYRNAVEMTQYGVKNNTTFLECQPKSPQASVKWLIQRDNDRRKEVKLSDRVVSTNHGLLIRSVHSSDQGLYYCLATENGFKRTLAKIRLQVLSEALVSALSNKQQSPWSWAAALHPKALVSAFSPAETLAMHQYCKERKQMQSLQNIQIPMRGDLGKLKPLLDHRKSRNRRNHLLEE
;
A
#
# COMPACT_ATOMS: atom_id res chain seq x y z
N MET A 1 -3.47 -13.70 -13.45
CA MET A 1 -2.59 -13.23 -14.55
C MET A 1 -1.32 -12.60 -13.99
N ASP A 2 -1.20 -12.33 -12.69
CA ASP A 2 0.04 -11.83 -12.06
C ASP A 2 0.56 -10.52 -12.70
N TYR A 3 -0.17 -9.42 -12.53
CA TYR A 3 0.22 -8.10 -13.07
C TYR A 3 1.35 -7.53 -12.20
N ARG A 4 2.58 -8.01 -12.43
CA ARG A 4 3.72 -7.80 -11.52
C ARG A 4 4.58 -6.60 -11.87
N ILE A 5 4.62 -6.17 -13.13
CA ILE A 5 5.44 -5.02 -13.57
C ILE A 5 4.53 -3.93 -14.09
N LEU A 6 4.71 -2.72 -13.56
CA LEU A 6 4.15 -1.48 -14.11
C LEU A 6 5.32 -0.59 -14.56
N PHE A 7 5.55 -0.55 -15.88
CA PHE A 7 6.52 0.35 -16.50
C PHE A 7 5.77 1.50 -17.18
N MET A 8 5.79 2.67 -16.55
CA MET A 8 5.12 3.88 -17.03
C MET A 8 6.06 4.67 -17.94
N ASP A 9 5.61 4.95 -19.16
CA ASP A 9 6.32 5.79 -20.12
C ASP A 9 5.42 7.00 -20.45
N GLU A 10 5.63 8.09 -19.72
CA GLU A 10 4.85 9.33 -19.90
C GLU A 10 5.12 10.02 -21.24
N ASP A 11 6.27 9.78 -21.86
CA ASP A 11 6.61 10.35 -23.17
C ASP A 11 5.82 9.68 -24.30
N GLN A 12 5.48 8.41 -24.10
CA GLN A 12 4.61 7.65 -25.01
C GLN A 12 3.15 7.63 -24.56
N ASP A 13 2.77 8.27 -23.45
CA ASP A 13 1.44 8.14 -22.85
C ASP A 13 1.00 6.66 -22.69
N ARG A 14 1.93 5.75 -22.41
CA ARG A 14 1.67 4.30 -22.29
C ARG A 14 2.17 3.70 -20.98
N MET A 15 1.39 2.77 -20.45
CA MET A 15 1.78 1.87 -19.37
C MET A 15 2.01 0.48 -19.96
N TYR A 16 3.22 -0.05 -19.79
CA TYR A 16 3.56 -1.41 -20.18
C TYR A 16 3.46 -2.33 -18.96
N VAL A 17 2.71 -3.43 -19.10
CA VAL A 17 2.39 -4.32 -17.98
C VAL A 17 2.87 -5.73 -18.26
N GLY A 18 3.75 -6.22 -17.39
CA GLY A 18 4.26 -7.59 -17.42
C GLY A 18 3.35 -8.52 -16.63
N CYS A 19 2.83 -9.55 -17.29
CA CYS A 19 1.91 -10.54 -16.72
C CYS A 19 2.42 -11.98 -16.94
N LYS A 20 1.71 -12.96 -16.41
CA LYS A 20 1.84 -14.37 -16.82
C LYS A 20 1.43 -14.53 -18.29
N ASP A 21 2.35 -15.03 -19.09
CA ASP A 21 2.27 -15.34 -20.52
C ASP A 21 1.93 -14.15 -21.42
N HIS A 22 1.94 -12.92 -20.90
CA HIS A 22 1.45 -11.75 -21.62
C HIS A 22 2.25 -10.49 -21.32
N VAL A 23 2.34 -9.63 -22.33
CA VAL A 23 2.77 -8.23 -22.21
C VAL A 23 1.62 -7.36 -22.68
N LEU A 24 1.25 -6.35 -21.90
CA LEU A 24 0.18 -5.41 -22.23
C LEU A 24 0.75 -4.01 -22.44
N SER A 25 0.11 -3.23 -23.30
CA SER A 25 0.32 -1.79 -23.46
C SER A 25 -1.03 -1.09 -23.31
N MET A 26 -1.13 -0.24 -22.30
CA MET A 26 -2.36 0.49 -21.94
C MET A 26 -2.13 1.99 -22.12
N ASP A 27 -3.15 2.74 -22.52
CA ASP A 27 -3.13 4.20 -22.51
C ASP A 27 -3.19 4.71 -21.06
N ILE A 28 -2.25 5.55 -20.64
CA ILE A 28 -2.22 6.07 -19.26
C ILE A 28 -3.39 7.02 -18.98
N ASN A 29 -3.94 7.68 -19.99
CA ASN A 29 -5.08 8.57 -19.82
C ASN A 29 -6.35 7.78 -19.48
N ASN A 30 -6.50 6.58 -20.05
CA ASN A 30 -7.59 5.65 -19.74
C ASN A 30 -7.18 4.20 -19.98
N ILE A 31 -6.83 3.49 -18.91
CA ILE A 31 -6.32 2.11 -19.00
C ILE A 31 -7.37 1.11 -19.48
N SER A 32 -8.66 1.48 -19.45
CA SER A 32 -9.78 0.62 -19.87
C SER A 32 -10.00 0.62 -21.38
N GLN A 33 -9.35 1.52 -22.12
CA GLN A 33 -9.51 1.66 -23.57
C GLN A 33 -8.20 1.32 -24.29
N THR A 34 -8.32 0.78 -25.51
CA THR A 34 -7.19 0.60 -26.45
C THR A 34 -6.00 -0.21 -25.90
N THR A 35 -6.26 -1.26 -25.11
CA THR A 35 -5.22 -2.15 -24.62
C THR A 35 -4.68 -3.04 -25.74
N LEU A 36 -3.39 -2.94 -26.02
CA LEU A 36 -2.68 -3.86 -26.91
C LEU A 36 -2.10 -5.00 -26.10
N LYS A 37 -2.19 -6.24 -26.62
CA LYS A 37 -1.76 -7.44 -25.92
C LYS A 37 -0.90 -8.32 -26.82
N ILE A 38 0.24 -8.74 -26.28
CA ILE A 38 1.08 -9.77 -26.85
C ILE A 38 0.93 -11.03 -25.99
N PHE A 39 0.61 -12.16 -26.61
CA PHE A 39 0.67 -13.48 -25.98
C PHE A 39 2.07 -14.06 -26.19
N TRP A 40 2.79 -14.33 -25.10
CA TRP A 40 4.17 -14.79 -25.09
C TRP A 40 4.38 -15.89 -24.03
N PRO A 41 3.79 -17.08 -24.21
CA PRO A 41 3.90 -18.20 -23.27
C PRO A 41 5.25 -18.90 -23.36
N ALA A 42 5.54 -19.75 -22.36
CA ALA A 42 6.62 -20.73 -22.45
C ALA A 42 6.27 -21.83 -23.47
N SER A 43 7.28 -22.48 -24.05
CA SER A 43 7.05 -23.62 -24.96
C SER A 43 6.50 -24.82 -24.19
N THR A 44 5.69 -25.65 -24.86
CA THR A 44 5.09 -26.85 -24.26
C THR A 44 6.13 -27.79 -23.66
N SER A 45 7.22 -28.06 -24.38
CA SER A 45 8.35 -28.84 -23.88
C SER A 45 8.96 -28.27 -22.60
N LYS A 46 9.10 -26.95 -22.45
CA LYS A 46 9.62 -26.34 -21.22
C LYS A 46 8.62 -26.38 -20.06
N VAL A 47 7.33 -26.29 -20.36
CA VAL A 47 6.28 -26.49 -19.35
C VAL A 47 6.30 -27.93 -18.83
N GLU A 48 6.42 -28.92 -19.71
CA GLU A 48 6.53 -30.33 -19.34
C GLU A 48 7.80 -30.61 -18.52
N GLU A 49 8.97 -30.10 -18.94
CA GLU A 49 10.22 -30.18 -18.16
C GLU A 49 10.08 -29.58 -16.76
N CYS A 50 9.45 -28.40 -16.65
CA CYS A 50 9.20 -27.74 -15.37
C CYS A 50 8.31 -28.58 -14.44
N GLN A 51 7.27 -29.21 -14.99
CA GLN A 51 6.37 -30.08 -14.24
C GLN A 51 7.08 -31.37 -13.80
N MET A 52 7.89 -31.97 -14.68
CA MET A 52 8.73 -33.14 -14.35
C MET A 52 9.76 -32.81 -13.25
N ALA A 53 10.23 -31.56 -13.20
CA ALA A 53 11.10 -31.07 -12.12
C ALA A 53 10.36 -30.77 -10.80
N GLY A 54 9.07 -31.14 -10.69
CA GLY A 54 8.27 -31.04 -9.47
C GLY A 54 7.80 -29.62 -9.11
N LYS A 55 7.81 -28.68 -10.07
CA LYS A 55 7.31 -27.32 -9.85
C LYS A 55 5.79 -27.25 -10.03
N ASP A 56 5.17 -26.26 -9.39
CA ASP A 56 3.72 -26.06 -9.45
C ASP A 56 3.24 -25.83 -10.90
N PRO A 57 2.37 -26.70 -11.47
CA PRO A 57 1.91 -26.58 -12.85
C PRO A 57 1.10 -25.29 -13.12
N THR A 58 0.36 -24.81 -12.12
CA THR A 58 -0.57 -23.68 -12.22
C THR A 58 0.09 -22.31 -12.01
N HIS A 59 0.98 -22.21 -11.02
CA HIS A 59 1.56 -20.97 -10.51
C HIS A 59 3.09 -20.92 -10.67
N GLY A 60 3.72 -21.98 -11.18
CA GLY A 60 5.16 -22.06 -11.42
C GLY A 60 5.56 -22.23 -12.89
N CYS A 61 4.87 -23.12 -13.62
CA CYS A 61 5.26 -23.52 -14.98
C CYS A 61 4.58 -22.70 -16.08
N GLY A 62 4.86 -21.39 -16.11
CA GLY A 62 4.48 -20.48 -17.20
C GLY A 62 5.55 -19.43 -17.44
N ASN A 63 5.36 -18.55 -18.43
CA ASN A 63 6.27 -17.44 -18.65
C ASN A 63 5.81 -16.20 -17.87
N PHE A 64 6.38 -15.97 -16.71
CA PHE A 64 6.06 -14.79 -15.91
C PHE A 64 7.03 -13.66 -16.26
N LEU A 65 6.51 -12.56 -16.80
CA LEU A 65 7.33 -11.40 -17.14
C LEU A 65 7.89 -10.77 -15.86
N ARG A 66 9.21 -10.55 -15.86
CA ARG A 66 9.98 -10.00 -14.71
C ARG A 66 10.97 -8.90 -15.11
N VAL A 67 11.10 -8.59 -16.40
CA VAL A 67 11.87 -7.45 -16.91
C VAL A 67 11.08 -6.78 -18.04
N ILE A 68 10.91 -5.47 -17.94
CA ILE A 68 10.50 -4.58 -19.04
C ILE A 68 11.36 -3.33 -18.92
N GLN A 69 12.20 -3.07 -19.92
CA GLN A 69 13.10 -1.93 -19.94
C GLN A 69 13.10 -1.24 -21.31
N PRO A 70 13.25 0.08 -21.39
CA PRO A 70 13.41 0.77 -22.67
C PRO A 70 14.79 0.44 -23.24
N TYR A 71 14.83 -0.23 -24.39
CA TYR A 71 16.10 -0.54 -25.07
C TYR A 71 16.56 0.64 -25.93
N ASN A 72 15.61 1.21 -26.68
CA ASN A 72 15.77 2.44 -27.44
C ASN A 72 14.39 3.13 -27.56
N ARG A 73 14.30 4.16 -28.40
CA ARG A 73 13.04 4.90 -28.56
C ARG A 73 11.87 4.01 -29.02
N THR A 74 12.12 3.04 -29.91
CA THR A 74 11.09 2.23 -30.57
C THR A 74 10.94 0.82 -30.01
N HIS A 75 11.91 0.33 -29.22
CA HIS A 75 11.93 -1.04 -28.73
C HIS A 75 12.03 -1.09 -27.21
N LEU A 76 11.25 -2.01 -26.63
CA LEU A 76 11.39 -2.46 -25.26
C LEU A 76 12.16 -3.77 -25.24
N PHE A 77 13.05 -3.93 -24.27
CA PHE A 77 13.64 -5.21 -23.92
C PHE A 77 12.80 -5.87 -22.82
N ILE A 78 12.39 -7.12 -23.04
CA ILE A 78 11.54 -7.87 -22.11
C ILE A 78 12.15 -9.22 -21.78
N CYS A 79 11.96 -9.70 -20.55
CA CYS A 79 12.29 -11.06 -20.15
C CYS A 79 11.26 -11.63 -19.19
N GLY A 80 11.09 -12.94 -19.24
CA GLY A 80 10.27 -13.69 -18.29
C GLY A 80 10.88 -15.03 -17.91
N SER A 81 10.29 -15.67 -16.89
CA SER A 81 10.79 -16.91 -16.29
C SER A 81 10.77 -18.12 -17.24
N GLY A 82 9.98 -18.07 -18.32
CA GLY A 82 9.93 -19.12 -19.35
C GLY A 82 9.71 -20.54 -18.80
N ALA A 83 8.85 -20.72 -17.80
CA ALA A 83 8.66 -21.98 -17.06
C ALA A 83 9.98 -22.53 -16.46
N TYR A 84 10.64 -21.71 -15.63
CA TYR A 84 11.97 -22.01 -15.07
C TYR A 84 13.05 -22.24 -16.14
N SER A 85 12.89 -21.61 -17.30
CA SER A 85 13.90 -21.53 -18.35
C SER A 85 13.84 -20.11 -18.95
N PRO A 86 14.45 -19.10 -18.28
CA PRO A 86 14.26 -17.70 -18.61
C PRO A 86 14.50 -17.39 -20.09
N VAL A 87 13.62 -16.56 -20.65
CA VAL A 87 13.66 -16.13 -22.06
C VAL A 87 13.52 -14.62 -22.16
N CYS A 88 14.20 -14.03 -23.14
CA CYS A 88 14.16 -12.61 -23.43
C CYS A 88 13.81 -12.33 -24.90
N GLY A 89 13.38 -11.11 -25.19
CA GLY A 89 13.11 -10.65 -26.54
C GLY A 89 12.88 -9.14 -26.61
N TYR A 90 12.65 -8.64 -27.82
CA TYR A 90 12.41 -7.22 -28.08
C TYR A 90 10.99 -7.00 -28.56
N VAL A 91 10.29 -6.03 -27.97
CA VAL A 91 8.97 -5.60 -28.42
C VAL A 91 9.11 -4.27 -29.13
N ASN A 92 8.71 -4.23 -30.40
CA ASN A 92 8.55 -2.98 -31.13
C ASN A 92 7.26 -2.31 -30.67
N ARG A 93 7.39 -1.10 -30.12
CA ARG A 93 6.30 -0.27 -29.58
C ARG A 93 5.96 0.94 -30.47
N GLY A 94 6.53 1.01 -31.68
CA GLY A 94 6.39 2.18 -32.55
C GLY A 94 7.20 3.38 -32.06
N ARG A 95 7.23 4.47 -32.83
CA ARG A 95 7.90 5.71 -32.44
C ARG A 95 6.95 6.68 -31.74
N ARG A 96 5.66 6.59 -32.07
CA ARG A 96 4.60 7.42 -31.53
C ARG A 96 3.42 6.59 -31.04
N PRO A 97 2.63 7.09 -30.08
CA PRO A 97 1.55 6.33 -29.46
C PRO A 97 0.41 5.98 -30.43
N GLU A 98 0.22 6.78 -31.50
CA GLU A 98 -0.86 6.64 -32.48
C GLU A 98 -0.61 5.50 -33.49
N GLU A 99 0.63 5.06 -33.66
CA GLU A 99 0.99 4.01 -34.62
C GLU A 99 0.43 2.64 -34.21
N GLN A 100 0.03 2.45 -32.95
CA GLN A 100 -0.51 1.21 -32.38
C GLN A 100 0.34 -0.04 -32.67
N VAL A 101 1.64 0.13 -32.93
CA VAL A 101 2.58 -0.97 -33.14
C VAL A 101 2.92 -1.59 -31.80
N PHE A 102 2.62 -2.88 -31.62
CA PHE A 102 2.98 -3.61 -30.42
C PHE A 102 3.15 -5.10 -30.73
N GLN A 103 4.36 -5.48 -31.14
CA GLN A 103 4.68 -6.83 -31.57
C GLN A 103 6.10 -7.25 -31.20
N ILE A 104 6.31 -8.55 -31.01
CA ILE A 104 7.63 -9.12 -30.80
C ILE A 104 8.41 -9.01 -32.13
N SER A 105 9.60 -8.42 -32.05
CA SER A 105 10.46 -8.11 -33.19
C SER A 105 11.69 -9.01 -33.32
N SER A 106 11.91 -9.91 -32.36
CA SER A 106 13.07 -10.81 -32.31
C SER A 106 12.66 -12.25 -32.04
N ARG A 107 13.55 -13.19 -32.36
CA ARG A 107 13.45 -14.55 -31.82
C ARG A 107 13.72 -14.51 -30.32
N ALA A 108 13.16 -15.47 -29.58
CA ALA A 108 13.42 -15.58 -28.16
C ALA A 108 14.90 -15.95 -27.91
N GLU A 109 15.56 -15.20 -27.05
CA GLU A 109 16.93 -15.44 -26.61
C GLU A 109 16.95 -16.04 -25.20
N SER A 110 18.07 -16.65 -24.82
CA SER A 110 18.26 -17.10 -23.44
C SER A 110 18.24 -15.90 -22.48
N GLY A 111 17.40 -15.99 -21.44
CA GLY A 111 17.32 -15.03 -20.35
C GLY A 111 18.21 -15.36 -19.15
N LYS A 112 19.09 -16.37 -19.25
CA LYS A 112 20.02 -16.71 -18.16
C LYS A 112 20.92 -15.51 -17.86
N GLY A 113 20.98 -15.10 -16.59
CA GLY A 113 21.72 -13.90 -16.21
C GLY A 113 21.06 -12.59 -16.67
N ARG A 114 19.77 -12.61 -17.05
CA ARG A 114 18.95 -11.42 -17.39
C ARG A 114 17.63 -11.39 -16.62
N CYS A 115 17.08 -12.57 -16.30
CA CYS A 115 15.86 -12.76 -15.52
C CYS A 115 15.99 -14.00 -14.62
N SER A 116 15.31 -13.98 -13.47
CA SER A 116 15.25 -15.15 -12.56
C SER A 116 14.49 -16.33 -13.15
N PHE A 117 14.91 -17.53 -12.76
CA PHE A 117 14.24 -18.81 -13.09
C PHE A 117 12.92 -18.96 -12.32
N ASN A 118 12.94 -18.71 -11.01
CA ASN A 118 11.76 -18.79 -10.17
C ASN A 118 10.91 -17.52 -10.33
N PRO A 119 9.63 -17.61 -10.74
CA PRO A 119 8.77 -16.45 -10.88
C PRO A 119 8.42 -15.78 -9.54
N GLN A 120 8.57 -16.45 -8.40
CA GLN A 120 8.22 -15.91 -7.08
C GLN A 120 9.29 -14.97 -6.52
N VAL A 121 10.51 -15.02 -7.04
CA VAL A 121 11.57 -14.10 -6.61
C VAL A 121 11.59 -12.85 -7.49
N ASN A 122 11.89 -11.72 -6.87
CA ASN A 122 12.01 -10.45 -7.58
C ASN A 122 13.26 -10.44 -8.47
N THR A 123 13.09 -9.91 -9.68
CA THR A 123 14.19 -9.50 -10.54
C THR A 123 14.11 -7.98 -10.64
N VAL A 124 15.17 -7.30 -10.21
CA VAL A 124 15.30 -5.86 -10.34
C VAL A 124 16.24 -5.58 -11.50
N SER A 125 15.94 -4.59 -12.34
CA SER A 125 16.78 -4.27 -13.49
C SER A 125 16.74 -2.79 -13.85
N VAL A 126 17.80 -2.32 -14.50
CA VAL A 126 17.92 -0.99 -15.12
C VAL A 126 18.67 -1.15 -16.45
N MET A 127 18.16 -0.53 -17.52
CA MET A 127 18.85 -0.48 -18.81
C MET A 127 19.59 0.85 -18.95
N LEU A 128 20.91 0.80 -19.17
CA LEU A 128 21.75 1.97 -19.42
C LEU A 128 22.60 1.71 -20.66
N ASN A 129 22.58 2.61 -21.64
CA ASN A 129 23.38 2.50 -22.86
C ASN A 129 23.27 1.13 -23.56
N GLN A 130 22.05 0.56 -23.61
CA GLN A 130 21.75 -0.78 -24.14
C GLN A 130 22.38 -1.95 -23.36
N GLU A 131 22.97 -1.70 -22.19
CA GLU A 131 23.45 -2.71 -21.25
C GLU A 131 22.44 -2.89 -20.12
N LEU A 132 22.17 -4.14 -19.76
CA LEU A 132 21.19 -4.49 -18.72
C LEU A 132 21.91 -4.80 -17.41
N PHE A 133 21.64 -4.00 -16.39
CA PHE A 133 22.10 -4.22 -15.02
C PHE A 133 20.95 -4.83 -14.23
N SER A 134 21.18 -5.97 -13.59
CA SER A 134 20.12 -6.70 -12.88
C SER A 134 20.58 -7.25 -11.54
N GLY A 135 19.71 -7.18 -10.54
CA GLY A 135 19.84 -7.90 -9.27
C GLY A 135 18.86 -9.07 -9.24
N MET A 136 19.36 -10.30 -9.19
CA MET A 136 18.53 -11.51 -9.29
C MET A 136 19.27 -12.79 -8.85
N TYR A 137 18.54 -13.91 -8.81
CA TYR A 137 19.12 -15.26 -8.81
C TYR A 137 19.30 -15.77 -10.24
N ILE A 138 20.52 -16.23 -10.56
CA ILE A 138 20.89 -16.59 -11.94
C ILE A 138 20.77 -18.09 -12.25
N ASP A 139 20.44 -18.91 -11.25
CA ASP A 139 20.38 -20.36 -11.33
C ASP A 139 18.96 -20.91 -11.06
N PHE A 140 18.74 -22.15 -11.48
CA PHE A 140 17.46 -22.83 -11.31
C PHE A 140 17.18 -23.17 -9.83
N MET A 141 18.23 -23.41 -9.03
CA MET A 141 18.10 -23.74 -7.60
C MET A 141 17.81 -22.52 -6.72
N GLY A 142 18.05 -21.29 -7.21
CA GLY A 142 17.88 -20.08 -6.42
C GLY A 142 18.96 -19.92 -5.35
N THR A 143 20.19 -20.31 -5.66
CA THR A 143 21.33 -20.24 -4.73
C THR A 143 22.38 -19.21 -5.15
N ASP A 144 22.46 -18.88 -6.44
CA ASP A 144 23.43 -17.94 -6.97
C ASP A 144 22.78 -16.57 -7.22
N ALA A 145 22.75 -15.74 -6.19
CA ALA A 145 22.36 -14.34 -6.30
C ALA A 145 23.51 -13.48 -6.83
N ALA A 146 23.20 -12.56 -7.74
CA ALA A 146 24.17 -11.62 -8.27
C ALA A 146 23.56 -10.26 -8.60
N ILE A 147 24.37 -9.20 -8.43
CA ILE A 147 24.21 -7.98 -9.21
C ILE A 147 25.08 -8.16 -10.46
N PHE A 148 24.47 -8.10 -11.63
CA PHE A 148 25.02 -8.58 -12.89
C PHE A 148 24.84 -7.56 -14.01
N ARG A 149 25.88 -7.28 -14.79
CA ARG A 149 25.78 -6.56 -16.08
C ARG A 149 25.79 -7.57 -17.22
N SER A 150 24.72 -7.55 -18.00
CA SER A 150 24.46 -8.37 -19.17
C SER A 150 24.11 -7.50 -20.38
N LEU A 151 23.77 -8.14 -21.51
CA LEU A 151 23.42 -7.46 -22.77
C LEU A 151 24.50 -6.43 -23.18
N THR A 152 25.76 -6.77 -22.97
CA THR A 152 26.91 -5.88 -23.20
C THR A 152 27.80 -6.46 -24.29
N THR A 153 28.46 -5.59 -25.05
CA THR A 153 29.54 -5.95 -25.99
C THR A 153 30.88 -6.17 -25.29
N ARG A 154 30.98 -5.77 -24.01
CA ARG A 154 32.15 -5.95 -23.15
C ARG A 154 32.02 -7.28 -22.40
N ASN A 155 33.02 -7.58 -21.58
CA ASN A 155 32.89 -8.70 -20.64
C ASN A 155 31.78 -8.41 -19.63
N ALA A 156 30.94 -9.42 -19.40
CA ALA A 156 29.95 -9.38 -18.32
C ALA A 156 30.64 -9.25 -16.96
N VAL A 157 30.06 -8.44 -16.07
CA VAL A 157 30.62 -8.18 -14.74
C VAL A 157 29.58 -8.54 -13.69
N ARG A 158 30.03 -9.16 -12.60
CA ARG A 158 29.15 -9.64 -11.52
C ARG A 158 29.70 -9.44 -10.12
N THR A 159 28.87 -9.63 -9.10
CA THR A 159 29.34 -9.75 -7.71
C THR A 159 30.15 -11.04 -7.50
N ASP A 160 31.09 -11.02 -6.54
CA ASP A 160 31.95 -12.18 -6.22
C ASP A 160 31.08 -13.35 -5.72
N GLN A 161 31.03 -14.41 -6.53
CA GLN A 161 30.20 -15.58 -6.28
C GLN A 161 30.68 -16.32 -5.02
N HIS A 162 29.74 -16.86 -4.25
CA HIS A 162 30.01 -17.60 -3.00
C HIS A 162 30.72 -16.78 -1.91
N ASN A 163 30.71 -15.46 -2.01
CA ASN A 163 31.27 -14.56 -1.01
C ASN A 163 30.15 -13.86 -0.24
N SER A 164 29.79 -14.40 0.93
CA SER A 164 28.69 -13.88 1.75
C SER A 164 28.90 -12.45 2.28
N LYS A 165 30.15 -11.94 2.26
CA LYS A 165 30.41 -10.52 2.56
C LYS A 165 29.79 -9.60 1.52
N TRP A 166 29.65 -10.06 0.27
CA TRP A 166 29.09 -9.29 -0.83
C TRP A 166 27.58 -9.39 -0.86
N LEU A 167 27.06 -10.62 -0.96
CA LEU A 167 25.63 -10.89 -0.96
C LEU A 167 25.32 -12.13 -0.09
N SER A 168 24.33 -12.01 0.80
CA SER A 168 23.89 -13.11 1.68
C SER A 168 22.38 -13.31 1.58
N GLU A 169 21.96 -14.35 0.85
CA GLU A 169 20.54 -14.66 0.54
C GLU A 169 19.71 -13.39 0.24
N PRO A 170 20.12 -12.54 -0.72
CA PRO A 170 19.48 -11.26 -0.92
C PRO A 170 18.09 -11.43 -1.53
N VAL A 171 17.19 -10.52 -1.18
CA VAL A 171 15.97 -10.22 -1.93
C VAL A 171 16.12 -8.81 -2.46
N PHE A 172 16.04 -8.64 -3.78
CA PHE A 172 16.17 -7.34 -4.43
C PHE A 172 14.79 -6.63 -4.47
N ILE A 173 14.76 -5.35 -4.11
CA ILE A 173 13.54 -4.53 -4.06
C ILE A 173 13.50 -3.57 -5.25
N ASP A 174 14.54 -2.75 -5.44
CA ASP A 174 14.56 -1.74 -6.51
C ASP A 174 15.98 -1.32 -6.89
N ALA A 175 16.15 -0.64 -8.03
CA ALA A 175 17.43 -0.10 -8.47
C ALA A 175 17.28 1.19 -9.30
N HIS A 176 18.20 2.13 -9.08
CA HIS A 176 18.17 3.47 -9.70
C HIS A 176 19.57 3.96 -10.05
N LEU A 177 19.69 4.67 -11.17
CA LEU A 177 20.90 5.44 -11.49
C LEU A 177 20.81 6.79 -10.77
N ILE A 178 21.74 7.05 -9.85
CA ILE A 178 21.77 8.29 -9.08
C ILE A 178 23.13 8.97 -9.31
N PRO A 179 23.15 10.24 -9.76
CA PRO A 179 24.37 11.04 -9.84
C PRO A 179 25.04 11.19 -8.48
N ASP A 180 26.37 11.10 -8.44
CA ASP A 180 27.17 11.37 -7.23
C ASP A 180 28.02 12.62 -7.49
N GLY A 181 27.49 13.79 -7.12
CA GLY A 181 28.09 15.07 -7.48
C GLY A 181 27.72 15.57 -8.87
N SER A 182 28.55 16.42 -9.46
CA SER A 182 28.27 17.09 -10.74
C SER A 182 28.86 16.39 -11.96
N ASP A 183 29.85 15.50 -11.77
CA ASP A 183 30.48 14.78 -12.87
C ASP A 183 29.60 13.58 -13.29
N PRO A 184 29.19 13.49 -14.56
CA PRO A 184 28.40 12.35 -15.05
C PRO A 184 29.07 10.98 -14.86
N ASN A 185 30.41 10.92 -14.86
CA ASN A 185 31.15 9.67 -14.68
C ASN A 185 31.11 9.16 -13.23
N ASP A 186 30.77 10.02 -12.27
CA ASP A 186 30.60 9.63 -10.87
C ASP A 186 29.22 9.05 -10.56
N ALA A 187 28.28 9.07 -11.52
CA ALA A 187 26.96 8.45 -11.36
C ALA A 187 27.09 6.96 -11.03
N LYS A 188 26.28 6.50 -10.07
CA LYS A 188 26.31 5.12 -9.58
C LYS A 188 24.92 4.49 -9.69
N LEU A 189 24.91 3.20 -9.97
CA LEU A 189 23.70 2.39 -9.84
C LEU A 189 23.55 1.94 -8.40
N TYR A 190 22.45 2.32 -7.76
CA TYR A 190 22.08 1.92 -6.42
C TYR A 190 21.07 0.77 -6.49
N PHE A 191 21.30 -0.27 -5.68
CA PHE A 191 20.42 -1.43 -5.53
C PHE A 191 19.94 -1.51 -4.09
N PHE A 192 18.63 -1.51 -3.89
CA PHE A 192 17.99 -1.67 -2.59
C PHE A 192 17.60 -3.13 -2.42
N LEU A 193 18.02 -3.72 -1.30
CA LEU A 193 17.87 -5.15 -1.06
C LEU A 193 17.77 -5.45 0.44
N ARG A 194 17.19 -6.59 0.80
CA ARG A 194 17.29 -7.16 2.15
C ARG A 194 18.11 -8.43 2.11
N GLU A 195 18.93 -8.65 3.13
CA GLU A 195 19.78 -9.83 3.26
C GLU A 195 19.43 -10.60 4.53
N ARG A 196 19.47 -11.92 4.42
CA ARG A 196 19.40 -12.80 5.58
C ARG A 196 20.82 -13.11 6.05
N LEU A 197 21.10 -12.78 7.30
CA LEU A 197 22.33 -13.15 7.98
C LEU A 197 22.09 -14.41 8.78
N THR A 198 22.83 -15.46 8.44
CA THR A 198 22.77 -16.76 9.11
C THR A 198 23.86 -16.88 10.18
N ASP A 199 23.57 -17.64 11.24
CA ASP A 199 24.57 -18.05 12.23
C ASP A 199 25.37 -19.28 11.73
N SER A 200 26.35 -19.73 12.53
CA SER A 200 27.16 -20.91 12.21
C SER A 200 26.36 -22.21 12.14
N SER A 201 25.14 -22.24 12.69
CA SER A 201 24.21 -23.38 12.62
C SER A 201 23.23 -23.29 11.44
N GLY A 202 23.33 -22.25 10.60
CA GLY A 202 22.45 -22.04 9.46
C GLY A 202 21.07 -21.44 9.81
N ASN A 203 20.84 -21.05 11.06
CA ASN A 203 19.62 -20.37 11.47
C ASN A 203 19.68 -18.89 11.11
N THR A 204 18.53 -18.29 10.80
CA THR A 204 18.42 -16.84 10.62
C THR A 204 18.76 -16.15 11.92
N LYS A 205 19.87 -15.41 11.94
CA LYS A 205 20.24 -14.56 13.07
C LYS A 205 19.51 -13.23 12.97
N ASN A 206 19.69 -12.53 11.86
CA ASN A 206 19.12 -11.20 11.60
C ASN A 206 18.73 -11.07 10.11
N ILE A 207 17.79 -10.16 9.82
CA ILE A 207 17.56 -9.63 8.48
C ILE A 207 18.03 -8.18 8.49
N HIS A 208 18.72 -7.75 7.43
CA HIS A 208 19.13 -6.35 7.28
C HIS A 208 18.71 -5.81 5.94
N THR A 209 18.14 -4.61 5.94
CA THR A 209 17.98 -3.83 4.72
C THR A 209 19.30 -3.15 4.39
N MET A 210 19.70 -3.25 3.13
CA MET A 210 20.95 -2.73 2.59
C MET A 210 20.68 -1.87 1.35
N VAL A 211 21.50 -0.86 1.17
CA VAL A 211 21.69 -0.20 -0.13
C VAL A 211 23.09 -0.53 -0.63
N ALA A 212 23.19 -1.08 -1.83
CA ALA A 212 24.44 -1.35 -2.52
C ALA A 212 24.63 -0.38 -3.69
N ARG A 213 25.87 -0.09 -4.08
CA ARG A 213 26.18 0.75 -5.25
C ARG A 213 27.34 0.23 -6.08
N VAL A 214 27.29 0.47 -7.38
CA VAL A 214 28.36 0.14 -8.35
C VAL A 214 28.51 1.26 -9.38
N CYS A 215 29.71 1.43 -9.93
CA CYS A 215 29.95 2.33 -11.05
C CYS A 215 29.53 1.66 -12.38
N PRO A 216 28.67 2.27 -13.20
CA PRO A 216 28.20 1.68 -14.45
C PRO A 216 29.33 1.34 -15.43
N ASN A 217 30.40 2.13 -15.44
CA ASN A 217 31.55 1.97 -16.33
C ASN A 217 32.61 0.97 -15.83
N ASP A 218 32.41 0.34 -14.67
CA ASP A 218 33.35 -0.63 -14.11
C ASP A 218 33.48 -1.88 -15.01
N THR A 219 34.70 -2.23 -15.39
CA THR A 219 35.00 -3.37 -16.28
C THR A 219 35.63 -4.57 -15.57
N GLY A 220 35.69 -4.53 -14.25
CA GLY A 220 36.41 -5.48 -13.42
C GLY A 220 37.91 -5.21 -13.35
N GLY A 221 38.60 -5.95 -12.48
CA GLY A 221 40.03 -5.79 -12.27
C GLY A 221 40.88 -6.53 -13.31
N GLN A 222 42.15 -6.15 -13.41
CA GLN A 222 43.09 -6.71 -14.39
C GLN A 222 43.58 -8.12 -14.02
N ARG A 223 43.89 -8.36 -12.74
CA ARG A 223 44.44 -9.64 -12.22
C ARG A 223 43.51 -10.28 -11.21
N SER A 224 43.10 -9.50 -10.21
CA SER A 224 42.08 -9.84 -9.22
C SER A 224 40.73 -9.27 -9.63
N LEU A 225 39.63 -9.89 -9.19
CA LEU A 225 38.26 -9.47 -9.56
C LEU A 225 38.04 -9.35 -11.09
N VAL A 226 38.67 -10.23 -11.88
CA VAL A 226 38.41 -10.32 -13.32
C VAL A 226 36.93 -10.63 -13.54
N ASN A 227 36.26 -9.82 -14.36
CA ASN A 227 34.81 -9.91 -14.63
C ASN A 227 33.95 -9.80 -13.35
N LYS A 228 34.47 -9.14 -12.31
CA LYS A 228 33.75 -8.88 -11.05
C LYS A 228 33.82 -7.40 -10.70
N TRP A 229 32.79 -6.86 -10.04
CA TRP A 229 32.75 -5.44 -9.69
C TRP A 229 33.93 -5.06 -8.80
N THR A 230 34.71 -4.05 -9.18
CA THR A 230 35.76 -3.48 -8.33
C THR A 230 35.26 -2.31 -7.48
N THR A 231 34.08 -1.79 -7.81
CA THR A 231 33.45 -0.61 -7.21
C THR A 231 32.25 -0.92 -6.31
N PHE A 232 31.94 -2.21 -6.10
CA PHE A 232 30.80 -2.64 -5.28
C PHE A 232 31.01 -2.30 -3.80
N LEU A 233 30.06 -1.53 -3.25
CA LEU A 233 29.95 -1.26 -1.81
C LEU A 233 28.49 -1.37 -1.36
N LYS A 234 28.26 -1.70 -0.09
CA LYS A 234 26.94 -1.70 0.54
C LYS A 234 26.94 -1.13 1.95
N ALA A 235 25.82 -0.54 2.37
CA ALA A 235 25.62 0.01 3.70
C ALA A 235 24.25 -0.40 4.24
N ARG A 236 24.15 -0.59 5.56
CA ARG A 236 22.88 -0.94 6.23
C ARG A 236 21.98 0.29 6.30
N MET A 237 20.72 0.15 5.90
CA MET A 237 19.68 1.13 6.17
C MET A 237 18.89 0.69 7.40
N VAL A 238 18.69 1.60 8.36
CA VAL A 238 17.99 1.32 9.61
C VAL A 238 16.68 2.07 9.62
N CYS A 239 15.56 1.38 9.84
CA CYS A 239 14.28 1.99 10.15
C CYS A 239 13.83 1.47 11.51
N SER A 240 13.86 2.32 12.55
CA SER A 240 13.56 1.92 13.92
C SER A 240 12.87 3.03 14.70
N VAL A 241 12.13 2.63 15.74
CA VAL A 241 11.57 3.53 16.76
C VAL A 241 12.38 3.36 18.03
N LEU A 242 12.87 4.47 18.57
CA LEU A 242 13.53 4.51 19.89
C LEU A 242 12.47 4.49 20.98
N GLU A 243 12.55 3.53 21.89
CA GLU A 243 11.70 3.39 23.07
C GLU A 243 12.24 4.22 24.26
N GLU A 244 11.41 4.40 25.29
CA GLU A 244 11.76 5.22 26.46
C GLU A 244 12.95 4.64 27.25
N ASP A 245 13.16 3.33 27.20
CA ASP A 245 14.28 2.62 27.83
C ASP A 245 15.58 2.68 26.99
N GLY A 246 15.54 3.34 25.84
CA GLY A 246 16.67 3.45 24.91
C GLY A 246 16.85 2.25 23.97
N THR A 247 15.94 1.27 23.99
CA THR A 247 15.95 0.18 23.01
C THR A 247 15.36 0.63 21.68
N GLU A 248 15.82 0.04 20.58
CA GLU A 248 15.31 0.32 19.25
C GLU A 248 14.44 -0.85 18.76
N THR A 249 13.17 -0.58 18.47
CA THR A 249 12.30 -1.52 17.76
C THR A 249 12.50 -1.35 16.25
N HIS A 250 13.09 -2.36 15.61
CA HIS A 250 13.48 -2.34 14.20
C HIS A 250 12.40 -2.86 13.24
N PHE A 251 12.29 -2.22 12.09
CA PHE A 251 11.57 -2.67 10.91
C PHE A 251 12.59 -3.00 9.82
N ASP A 252 13.15 -4.21 9.86
CA ASP A 252 14.29 -4.59 9.01
C ASP A 252 13.90 -5.12 7.61
N GLU A 253 12.60 -5.34 7.34
CA GLU A 253 12.13 -5.88 6.06
C GLU A 253 11.64 -4.79 5.11
N LEU A 254 12.52 -4.30 4.24
CA LEU A 254 12.14 -3.39 3.15
C LEU A 254 11.26 -4.11 2.12
N GLU A 255 10.09 -3.52 1.84
CA GLU A 255 9.13 -4.01 0.84
C GLU A 255 9.13 -3.17 -0.44
N ASN A 256 9.28 -1.84 -0.33
CA ASN A 256 9.23 -0.94 -1.49
C ASN A 256 10.01 0.36 -1.27
N VAL A 257 10.48 0.97 -2.37
CA VAL A 257 11.24 2.22 -2.38
C VAL A 257 10.62 3.20 -3.38
N PHE A 258 10.61 4.49 -3.02
CA PHE A 258 10.21 5.58 -3.91
C PHE A 258 11.20 6.75 -3.80
N LEU A 259 11.62 7.27 -4.95
CA LEU A 259 12.55 8.40 -5.05
C LEU A 259 11.76 9.68 -5.35
N LEU A 260 12.00 10.72 -4.56
CA LEU A 260 11.39 12.04 -4.75
C LEU A 260 12.49 13.10 -4.90
N GLU A 261 12.54 13.71 -6.09
CA GLU A 261 13.37 14.90 -6.32
C GLU A 261 12.74 16.11 -5.64
N THR A 262 13.58 16.95 -5.04
CA THR A 262 13.18 18.18 -4.34
C THR A 262 13.83 19.38 -5.03
N ASP A 263 13.10 20.49 -5.15
CA ASP A 263 13.57 21.66 -5.91
C ASP A 263 14.35 22.67 -5.04
N HIS A 264 14.06 22.75 -3.74
CA HIS A 264 14.58 23.80 -2.84
C HIS A 264 14.82 23.32 -1.38
N PRO A 265 16.07 23.09 -0.95
CA PRO A 265 17.28 22.95 -1.79
C PRO A 265 17.17 21.74 -2.72
N LYS A 266 17.88 21.75 -3.86
CA LYS A 266 17.93 20.58 -4.75
C LYS A 266 18.48 19.38 -4.00
N GLY A 267 17.72 18.29 -3.97
CA GLY A 267 18.08 17.08 -3.27
C GLY A 267 17.20 15.90 -3.67
N LEU A 268 17.60 14.71 -3.23
CA LEU A 268 16.87 13.48 -3.47
C LEU A 268 16.49 12.84 -2.13
N LEU A 269 15.19 12.63 -1.92
CA LEU A 269 14.65 11.89 -0.80
C LEU A 269 14.31 10.46 -1.23
N ILE A 270 14.66 9.50 -0.39
CA ILE A 270 14.37 8.09 -0.60
C ILE A 270 13.37 7.65 0.47
N PHE A 271 12.17 7.31 0.05
CA PHE A 271 11.14 6.76 0.92
C PHE A 271 11.22 5.24 0.86
N GLY A 272 11.20 4.58 2.01
CA GLY A 272 11.14 3.12 2.10
C GLY A 272 9.98 2.67 2.97
N VAL A 273 9.25 1.65 2.50
CA VAL A 273 8.24 0.92 3.28
C VAL A 273 8.91 -0.29 3.91
N PHE A 274 8.85 -0.38 5.24
CA PHE A 274 9.45 -1.43 6.02
C PHE A 274 8.39 -2.20 6.81
N THR A 275 8.62 -3.49 7.03
CA THR A 275 7.82 -4.31 7.92
C THR A 275 8.68 -4.94 9.01
N SER A 276 8.05 -5.35 10.10
CA SER A 276 8.71 -6.07 11.18
C SER A 276 9.02 -7.51 10.78
N THR A 277 10.18 -8.01 11.21
CA THR A 277 10.63 -9.40 11.02
C THR A 277 9.89 -10.39 11.93
N SER A 278 9.35 -9.90 13.04
CA SER A 278 8.64 -10.73 14.03
C SER A 278 7.31 -11.26 13.46
N SER A 279 7.06 -12.55 13.66
CA SER A 279 5.77 -13.16 13.34
C SER A 279 4.67 -12.77 14.35
N VAL A 280 5.07 -12.38 15.56
CA VAL A 280 4.18 -12.01 16.67
C VAL A 280 3.82 -10.52 16.60
N PHE A 281 4.83 -9.67 16.38
CA PHE A 281 4.62 -8.24 16.21
C PHE A 281 4.49 -7.92 14.73
N ARG A 282 3.28 -7.61 14.28
CA ARG A 282 3.01 -7.12 12.92
C ARG A 282 3.00 -5.60 12.95
N GLY A 283 3.99 -5.00 12.32
CA GLY A 283 4.06 -3.57 12.14
C GLY A 283 4.60 -3.19 10.77
N SER A 284 4.18 -2.03 10.29
CA SER A 284 4.73 -1.38 9.10
C SER A 284 5.19 0.03 9.45
N ALA A 285 6.27 0.47 8.83
CA ALA A 285 6.83 1.80 8.99
C ALA A 285 7.24 2.39 7.64
N VAL A 286 7.14 3.71 7.51
CA VAL A 286 7.68 4.45 6.36
C VAL A 286 8.83 5.30 6.87
N CYS A 287 10.02 5.08 6.33
CA CYS A 287 11.21 5.86 6.67
C CYS A 287 11.65 6.69 5.45
N VAL A 288 12.15 7.91 5.70
CA VAL A 288 12.67 8.81 4.66
C VAL A 288 14.15 9.02 4.89
N TYR A 289 14.95 8.92 3.83
CA TYR A 289 16.40 9.09 3.88
C TYR A 289 16.80 10.22 2.94
N ASN A 290 17.74 11.06 3.38
CA ASN A 290 18.36 12.04 2.51
C ASN A 290 19.53 11.41 1.76
N MET A 291 19.61 11.59 0.44
CA MET A 291 20.73 11.10 -0.35
C MET A 291 22.08 11.64 0.15
N ALA A 292 22.13 12.85 0.72
CA ALA A 292 23.36 13.40 1.30
C ALA A 292 23.89 12.56 2.48
N ASP A 293 23.00 12.02 3.32
CA ASP A 293 23.37 11.17 4.45
C ASP A 293 23.88 9.80 3.97
N ILE A 294 23.25 9.26 2.92
CA ILE A 294 23.70 8.01 2.27
C ILE A 294 25.12 8.18 1.72
N LEU A 295 25.41 9.28 1.02
CA LEU A 295 26.74 9.58 0.51
C LEU A 295 27.76 9.74 1.63
N THR A 296 27.39 10.40 2.73
CA THR A 296 28.23 10.54 3.92
C THR A 296 28.65 9.18 4.48
N VAL A 297 27.73 8.22 4.54
CA VAL A 297 28.03 6.85 5.00
C VAL A 297 29.00 6.13 4.04
N PHE A 298 28.79 6.21 2.73
CA PHE A 298 29.70 5.58 1.78
C PHE A 298 31.10 6.23 1.74
N ASN A 299 31.20 7.49 2.14
CA ASN A 299 32.48 8.20 2.34
C ASN A 299 33.08 7.96 3.75
N GLY A 300 32.36 7.28 4.64
CA GLY A 300 32.76 6.95 6.01
C GLY A 300 33.66 5.71 6.15
N PRO A 301 33.83 5.15 7.35
CA PRO A 301 34.71 4.00 7.58
C PRO A 301 34.13 2.70 6.99
N PHE A 302 35.02 1.84 6.48
CA PHE A 302 34.67 0.48 6.07
C PHE A 302 34.52 -0.43 7.29
N ALA A 303 33.63 -1.42 7.20
CA ALA A 303 33.48 -2.45 8.21
C ALA A 303 34.58 -3.52 8.06
N HIS A 304 35.17 -3.90 9.18
CA HIS A 304 36.22 -4.91 9.28
C HIS A 304 35.85 -5.94 10.35
N ARG A 305 36.25 -7.20 10.17
CA ARG A 305 36.06 -8.24 11.21
C ARG A 305 37.39 -8.46 11.90
N GLU A 306 37.47 -8.07 13.17
CA GLU A 306 38.69 -8.17 13.98
C GLU A 306 38.54 -9.20 15.11
N GLY A 307 39.64 -9.89 15.44
CA GLY A 307 39.76 -10.76 16.60
C GLY A 307 39.12 -12.17 16.48
N PRO A 308 39.34 -13.03 17.49
CA PRO A 308 38.87 -14.42 17.50
C PRO A 308 37.34 -14.56 17.57
N ASN A 309 36.65 -13.51 18.01
CA ASN A 309 35.18 -13.46 18.12
C ASN A 309 34.48 -12.94 16.86
N PHE A 310 35.23 -12.59 15.81
CA PHE A 310 34.71 -12.11 14.51
C PHE A 310 33.70 -10.96 14.61
N GLN A 311 33.95 -10.01 15.52
CA GLN A 311 33.10 -8.83 15.70
C GLN A 311 33.34 -7.80 14.59
N TRP A 312 32.27 -7.12 14.17
CA TRP A 312 32.34 -6.05 13.19
C TRP A 312 32.78 -4.75 13.87
N VAL A 313 33.88 -4.17 13.40
CA VAL A 313 34.47 -2.92 13.89
C VAL A 313 34.77 -1.98 12.72
N ALA A 314 34.97 -0.70 12.99
CA ALA A 314 35.41 0.26 12.00
C ALA A 314 36.88 -0.01 11.63
N PHE A 315 37.19 -0.13 10.34
CA PHE A 315 38.55 -0.30 9.86
C PHE A 315 39.42 0.91 10.22
N GLN A 316 40.48 0.68 11.01
CA GLN A 316 41.41 1.73 11.48
C GLN A 316 42.70 1.82 10.63
N GLY A 317 42.92 0.89 9.71
CA GLY A 317 44.12 0.87 8.87
C GLY A 317 44.11 1.93 7.77
N ARG A 318 45.20 1.96 7.00
CA ARG A 318 45.30 2.84 5.82
C ARG A 318 44.36 2.37 4.71
N ILE A 319 43.48 3.26 4.26
CA ILE A 319 42.64 3.05 3.06
C ILE A 319 43.50 3.34 1.81
N PRO A 320 43.57 2.44 0.81
CA PRO A 320 44.37 2.65 -0.38
C PRO A 320 43.78 3.73 -1.30
N TYR A 321 44.58 4.24 -2.24
CA TYR A 321 44.17 5.26 -3.21
C TYR A 321 44.25 4.73 -4.66
N PRO A 322 43.26 5.00 -5.54
CA PRO A 322 42.01 5.71 -5.26
C PRO A 322 41.13 4.97 -4.25
N ARG A 323 40.27 5.73 -3.56
CA ARG A 323 39.41 5.18 -2.51
C ARG A 323 38.52 4.08 -3.12
N PRO A 324 38.47 2.87 -2.53
CA PRO A 324 37.59 1.80 -2.99
C PRO A 324 36.13 2.30 -3.11
N GLY A 325 35.51 2.05 -4.27
CA GLY A 325 34.16 2.53 -4.62
C GLY A 325 34.12 3.81 -5.48
N THR A 326 35.26 4.45 -5.76
CA THR A 326 35.34 5.57 -6.74
C THR A 326 35.24 5.06 -8.18
N CYS A 327 34.59 5.84 -9.05
CA CYS A 327 34.41 5.49 -10.46
C CYS A 327 35.59 5.97 -11.31
N PRO A 328 36.10 5.17 -12.27
CA PRO A 328 37.14 5.63 -13.19
C PRO A 328 36.60 6.78 -14.06
N GLY A 329 37.47 7.76 -14.35
CA GLY A 329 37.14 8.94 -15.14
C GLY A 329 36.26 9.97 -14.42
N GLY A 330 35.91 9.74 -13.15
CA GLY A 330 35.19 10.70 -12.30
C GLY A 330 36.08 11.80 -11.74
N ALA A 331 35.49 12.71 -10.96
CA ALA A 331 36.13 13.94 -10.50
C ALA A 331 37.39 13.68 -9.64
N PHE A 332 37.41 12.57 -8.90
CA PHE A 332 38.54 12.21 -8.02
C PHE A 332 39.60 11.32 -8.70
N THR A 333 39.32 10.80 -9.90
CA THR A 333 40.23 9.94 -10.66
C THR A 333 40.20 10.28 -12.16
N PRO A 334 40.46 11.54 -12.55
CA PRO A 334 40.33 11.97 -13.94
C PRO A 334 41.35 11.29 -14.88
N HIS A 335 42.47 10.83 -14.33
CA HIS A 335 43.54 10.19 -15.09
C HIS A 335 43.36 8.67 -15.25
N ILE A 336 42.44 8.04 -14.51
CA ILE A 336 42.21 6.60 -14.56
C ILE A 336 41.00 6.35 -15.44
N GLN A 337 41.20 5.79 -16.64
CA GLN A 337 40.13 5.62 -17.63
C GLN A 337 39.36 4.30 -17.45
N SER A 338 39.96 3.33 -16.77
CA SER A 338 39.38 2.00 -16.56
C SER A 338 39.71 1.44 -15.19
N THR A 339 38.79 0.67 -14.61
CA THR A 339 39.03 -0.06 -13.36
C THR A 339 40.12 -1.14 -13.46
N LYS A 340 40.54 -1.51 -14.68
CA LYS A 340 41.71 -2.37 -14.91
C LYS A 340 43.03 -1.70 -14.53
N GLU A 341 43.08 -0.38 -14.50
CA GLU A 341 44.24 0.41 -14.09
C GLU A 341 44.30 0.62 -12.57
N PHE A 342 43.28 0.17 -11.82
CA PHE A 342 43.31 0.26 -10.37
C PHE A 342 44.46 -0.57 -9.78
N PRO A 343 45.22 -0.01 -8.83
CA PRO A 343 46.26 -0.73 -8.09
C PRO A 343 45.75 -2.03 -7.42
N ASP A 344 46.62 -3.04 -7.34
CA ASP A 344 46.29 -4.36 -6.79
C ASP A 344 45.83 -4.29 -5.31
N ASP A 345 46.33 -3.32 -4.53
CA ASP A 345 45.93 -3.08 -3.14
C ASP A 345 44.51 -2.51 -3.03
N VAL A 346 44.11 -1.60 -3.92
CA VAL A 346 42.74 -1.09 -4.03
C VAL A 346 41.75 -2.21 -4.35
N VAL A 347 42.06 -3.03 -5.37
CA VAL A 347 41.20 -4.15 -5.79
C VAL A 347 41.08 -5.21 -4.69
N THR A 348 42.20 -5.52 -4.02
CA THR A 348 42.22 -6.47 -2.89
C THR A 348 41.45 -5.94 -1.69
N PHE A 349 41.55 -4.64 -1.41
CA PHE A 349 40.79 -4.00 -0.35
C PHE A 349 39.29 -4.05 -0.63
N ALA A 350 38.87 -3.65 -1.84
CA ALA A 350 37.47 -3.63 -2.26
C ALA A 350 36.83 -5.02 -2.13
N ARG A 351 37.55 -6.07 -2.51
CA ARG A 351 37.08 -7.47 -2.38
C ARG A 351 36.79 -7.87 -0.93
N ASN A 352 37.61 -7.40 0.00
CA ASN A 352 37.60 -7.84 1.40
C ASN A 352 36.75 -6.95 2.30
N HIS A 353 36.48 -5.71 1.89
CA HIS A 353 35.74 -4.69 2.66
C HIS A 353 34.57 -4.07 1.86
N PRO A 354 33.60 -4.88 1.38
CA PRO A 354 32.48 -4.34 0.60
C PRO A 354 31.41 -3.64 1.46
N VAL A 355 31.50 -3.70 2.80
CA VAL A 355 30.46 -3.20 3.71
C VAL A 355 30.94 -1.93 4.42
N MET A 356 30.10 -0.91 4.52
CA MET A 356 30.34 0.29 5.32
C MET A 356 30.01 0.04 6.78
N PHE A 357 30.79 0.60 7.71
CA PHE A 357 30.60 0.36 9.15
C PHE A 357 29.41 1.13 9.72
N ASN A 358 29.26 2.40 9.35
CA ASN A 358 28.16 3.22 9.85
C ASN A 358 26.85 2.83 9.15
N PRO A 359 25.72 2.71 9.88
CA PRO A 359 24.41 2.58 9.29
C PRO A 359 23.87 3.92 8.77
N ILE A 360 22.91 3.84 7.86
CA ILE A 360 22.14 4.96 7.35
C ILE A 360 20.84 5.04 8.14
N TYR A 361 20.66 6.11 8.91
CA TYR A 361 19.42 6.40 9.64
C TYR A 361 18.50 7.33 8.83
N PRO A 362 17.17 7.28 9.04
CA PRO A 362 16.24 8.18 8.38
C PRO A 362 16.37 9.60 8.92
N VAL A 363 15.78 10.55 8.20
CA VAL A 363 15.64 11.94 8.61
C VAL A 363 15.00 11.98 10.00
N GLY A 364 15.65 12.66 10.95
CA GLY A 364 15.19 12.74 12.34
C GLY A 364 15.35 11.44 13.16
N ARG A 365 16.05 10.42 12.65
CA ARG A 365 16.28 9.10 13.29
C ARG A 365 14.99 8.40 13.76
N LYS A 366 13.89 8.62 13.05
CA LYS A 366 12.59 8.03 13.35
C LYS A 366 11.82 7.78 12.05
N PRO A 367 10.83 6.88 12.03
CA PRO A 367 9.96 6.72 10.88
C PRO A 367 9.00 7.90 10.77
N LEU A 368 8.59 8.18 9.54
CA LEU A 368 7.59 9.18 9.19
C LEU A 368 6.17 8.71 9.50
N VAL A 369 5.90 7.42 9.27
CA VAL A 369 4.62 6.77 9.55
C VAL A 369 4.91 5.45 10.26
N VAL A 370 4.15 5.15 11.31
CA VAL A 370 4.19 3.84 12.00
C VAL A 370 2.77 3.31 12.14
N ARG A 371 2.58 2.03 11.80
CA ARG A 371 1.34 1.28 12.01
C ARG A 371 1.65 -0.01 12.75
N THR A 372 1.20 -0.08 13.98
CA THR A 372 1.26 -1.26 14.84
C THR A 372 -0.15 -1.74 15.14
N HIS A 373 -0.33 -3.05 15.35
CA HIS A 373 -1.65 -3.65 15.66
C HIS A 373 -2.71 -3.50 14.56
N ALA A 374 -2.30 -3.16 13.33
CA ALA A 374 -3.16 -3.22 12.17
C ALA A 374 -3.32 -4.67 11.69
N ASP A 375 -4.47 -4.99 11.10
CA ASP A 375 -4.74 -6.28 10.47
C ASP A 375 -4.19 -6.37 9.03
N TYR A 376 -3.49 -5.32 8.59
CA TYR A 376 -2.82 -5.18 7.29
C TYR A 376 -1.34 -4.82 7.45
N LYS A 377 -0.57 -5.04 6.38
CA LYS A 377 0.81 -4.56 6.20
C LYS A 377 0.88 -3.64 4.99
N TYR A 378 1.74 -2.63 5.06
CA TYR A 378 2.08 -1.84 3.87
C TYR A 378 2.99 -2.63 2.92
N THR A 379 2.72 -2.54 1.62
CA THR A 379 3.43 -3.28 0.57
C THR A 379 4.12 -2.38 -0.44
N SER A 380 3.59 -1.17 -0.66
CA SER A 380 4.04 -0.27 -1.73
C SER A 380 3.78 1.18 -1.38
N ILE A 381 4.57 2.08 -1.96
CA ILE A 381 4.45 3.52 -1.75
C ILE A 381 4.56 4.29 -3.07
N ALA A 382 3.79 5.35 -3.20
CA ALA A 382 4.04 6.44 -4.13
C ALA A 382 3.88 7.77 -3.38
N VAL A 383 4.67 8.78 -3.71
CA VAL A 383 4.64 10.08 -3.03
C VAL A 383 4.45 11.19 -4.04
N ASP A 384 3.59 12.15 -3.72
CA ASP A 384 3.43 13.38 -4.48
C ASP A 384 3.78 14.60 -3.63
N HIS A 385 4.33 15.62 -4.28
CA HIS A 385 4.60 16.91 -3.66
C HIS A 385 3.56 17.93 -4.12
N VAL A 386 2.70 18.35 -3.19
CA VAL A 386 1.47 19.08 -3.51
C VAL A 386 1.51 20.48 -2.91
N THR A 387 1.32 21.50 -3.75
CA THR A 387 1.11 22.86 -3.29
C THR A 387 -0.33 23.04 -2.80
N ALA A 388 -0.48 23.55 -1.59
CA ALA A 388 -1.74 23.95 -0.97
C ALA A 388 -1.75 25.47 -0.68
N ALA A 389 -2.84 25.97 -0.11
CA ALA A 389 -2.99 27.40 0.21
C ALA A 389 -2.02 27.91 1.29
N ASP A 390 -1.61 27.05 2.20
CA ASP A 390 -0.80 27.34 3.39
C ASP A 390 0.65 26.81 3.30
N GLY A 391 1.00 26.10 2.23
CA GLY A 391 2.35 25.59 2.06
C GLY A 391 2.44 24.43 1.06
N HIS A 392 3.45 23.59 1.25
CA HIS A 392 3.66 22.39 0.46
C HIS A 392 3.57 21.16 1.37
N TYR A 393 2.95 20.10 0.85
CA TYR A 393 2.75 18.86 1.58
C TYR A 393 3.25 17.68 0.77
N GLN A 394 3.83 16.71 1.48
CA GLN A 394 4.09 15.39 0.94
C GLN A 394 2.86 14.53 1.21
N VAL A 395 2.25 14.04 0.14
CA VAL A 395 1.12 13.12 0.22
C VAL A 395 1.58 11.73 -0.18
N LEU A 396 1.46 10.80 0.76
CA LEU A 396 1.84 9.40 0.60
C LEU A 396 0.62 8.59 0.20
N PHE A 397 0.78 7.77 -0.83
CA PHE A 397 -0.16 6.73 -1.24
C PHE A 397 0.45 5.39 -0.85
N LEU A 398 -0.14 4.70 0.12
CA LEU A 398 0.36 3.46 0.71
C LEU A 398 -0.56 2.30 0.33
N GLY A 399 -0.02 1.30 -0.36
CA GLY A 399 -0.75 0.08 -0.68
C GLY A 399 -0.67 -0.94 0.45
N THR A 400 -1.72 -1.73 0.65
CA THR A 400 -1.79 -2.77 1.68
C THR A 400 -1.83 -4.19 1.10
N ASP A 401 -1.49 -5.17 1.94
CA ASP A 401 -1.66 -6.60 1.67
C ASP A 401 -3.13 -7.05 1.66
N LYS A 402 -4.06 -6.17 2.05
CA LYS A 402 -5.52 -6.38 1.97
C LYS A 402 -6.15 -5.85 0.68
N GLY A 403 -5.39 -5.17 -0.17
CA GLY A 403 -5.92 -4.60 -1.42
C GLY A 403 -6.51 -3.20 -1.29
N THR A 404 -6.14 -2.47 -0.23
CA THR A 404 -6.53 -1.08 -0.03
C THR A 404 -5.38 -0.11 -0.26
N VAL A 405 -5.70 1.09 -0.77
CA VAL A 405 -4.77 2.21 -0.85
C VAL A 405 -5.16 3.26 0.18
N GLN A 406 -4.23 3.61 1.05
CA GLN A 406 -4.37 4.70 2.01
C GLN A 406 -3.69 5.96 1.48
N LYS A 407 -4.40 7.09 1.52
CA LYS A 407 -3.87 8.41 1.24
C LYS A 407 -3.55 9.09 2.57
N VAL A 408 -2.28 9.41 2.79
CA VAL A 408 -1.76 9.94 4.06
C VAL A 408 -1.05 11.25 3.78
N VAL A 409 -1.33 12.28 4.59
CA VAL A 409 -0.55 13.53 4.59
C VAL A 409 0.27 13.59 5.87
N VAL A 410 1.50 14.09 5.76
CA VAL A 410 2.35 14.34 6.91
C VAL A 410 2.32 15.83 7.20
N LEU A 411 1.90 16.17 8.40
CA LEU A 411 1.74 17.54 8.85
C LEU A 411 3.04 18.00 9.54
N PRO A 412 3.68 19.07 9.06
CA PRO A 412 4.87 19.61 9.71
C PRO A 412 4.54 20.05 11.13
N SER A 413 5.24 19.54 12.15
CA SER A 413 5.05 20.03 13.51
C SER A 413 6.17 20.98 13.95
N ASN A 414 5.79 22.08 14.60
CA ASN A 414 6.74 22.97 15.28
C ASN A 414 7.17 22.34 16.61
N GLY A 415 8.10 21.38 16.55
CA GLY A 415 8.83 20.87 17.72
C GLY A 415 8.30 19.57 18.35
N SER A 416 7.21 18.98 17.84
CA SER A 416 6.80 17.60 18.18
C SER A 416 7.05 16.63 17.03
N LEU A 417 6.75 15.34 17.24
CA LEU A 417 6.65 14.35 16.17
C LEU A 417 5.73 14.89 15.06
N ASP A 418 6.15 14.74 13.80
CA ASP A 418 5.29 15.01 12.66
C ASP A 418 4.04 14.13 12.79
N GLU A 419 2.85 14.73 12.67
CA GLU A 419 1.60 14.00 12.78
C GLU A 419 1.21 13.51 11.39
N ASP A 420 1.09 12.19 11.24
CA ASP A 420 0.59 11.59 10.01
C ASP A 420 -0.92 11.43 10.07
N LEU A 421 -1.60 11.88 9.02
CA LEU A 421 -3.05 11.92 8.93
C LEU A 421 -3.53 11.10 7.74
N ILE A 422 -4.32 10.05 8.00
CA ILE A 422 -5.00 9.29 6.94
C ILE A 422 -6.21 10.11 6.44
N LEU A 423 -6.13 10.55 5.20
CA LEU A 423 -7.17 11.34 4.52
C LEU A 423 -8.27 10.45 3.92
N GLU A 424 -7.87 9.29 3.41
CA GLU A 424 -8.76 8.40 2.68
C GLU A 424 -8.21 6.97 2.66
N GLU A 425 -9.09 5.97 2.70
CA GLU A 425 -8.75 4.57 2.44
C GLU A 425 -9.69 3.99 1.39
N LEU A 426 -9.13 3.27 0.43
CA LEU A 426 -9.82 2.86 -0.79
C LEU A 426 -9.58 1.39 -1.09
N GLU A 427 -10.66 0.63 -1.19
CA GLU A 427 -10.62 -0.68 -1.83
C GLU A 427 -10.61 -0.48 -3.35
N VAL A 428 -9.48 -0.84 -3.99
CA VAL A 428 -9.24 -0.57 -5.42
C VAL A 428 -9.56 -1.75 -6.33
N PHE A 429 -9.81 -2.93 -5.76
CA PHE A 429 -10.19 -4.15 -6.47
C PHE A 429 -11.44 -4.76 -5.86
N LYS A 430 -12.35 -5.30 -6.68
CA LYS A 430 -13.57 -5.99 -6.20
C LYS A 430 -13.27 -7.23 -5.35
N LYS A 431 -12.12 -7.85 -5.59
CA LYS A 431 -11.62 -8.98 -4.81
C LYS A 431 -10.37 -8.52 -4.10
N GLN A 432 -10.39 -8.60 -2.77
CA GLN A 432 -9.25 -8.29 -1.92
C GLN A 432 -8.05 -9.14 -2.34
N SER A 433 -6.98 -8.45 -2.74
CA SER A 433 -5.70 -9.06 -3.15
C SER A 433 -4.59 -8.07 -2.84
N PRO A 434 -3.42 -8.52 -2.36
CA PRO A 434 -2.30 -7.66 -2.02
C PRO A 434 -1.93 -6.71 -3.17
N ILE A 435 -1.73 -5.43 -2.84
CA ILE A 435 -1.18 -4.48 -3.80
C ILE A 435 0.29 -4.81 -4.01
N THR A 436 0.68 -5.00 -5.27
CA THR A 436 2.05 -5.38 -5.65
C THR A 436 2.88 -4.19 -6.10
N ASN A 437 2.29 -3.21 -6.78
CA ASN A 437 2.98 -1.98 -7.19
C ASN A 437 2.04 -0.78 -7.20
N LEU A 438 2.65 0.39 -7.04
CA LEU A 438 2.04 1.70 -7.24
C LEU A 438 2.92 2.50 -8.21
N ARG A 439 2.29 3.15 -9.20
CA ARG A 439 2.92 4.16 -10.06
C ARG A 439 2.07 5.41 -10.05
N ILE A 440 2.69 6.56 -9.84
CA ILE A 440 2.01 7.86 -9.80
C ILE A 440 2.41 8.68 -11.01
N SER A 441 1.44 9.36 -11.62
CA SER A 441 1.69 10.45 -12.56
C SER A 441 1.06 11.72 -12.01
N SER A 442 1.87 12.59 -11.42
CA SER A 442 1.43 13.91 -10.96
C SER A 442 1.01 14.78 -12.14
N LYS A 443 1.59 14.59 -13.33
CA LYS A 443 1.16 15.30 -14.56
C LYS A 443 -0.26 14.94 -14.98
N LYS A 444 -0.59 13.64 -14.98
CA LYS A 444 -1.94 13.15 -15.35
C LYS A 444 -2.92 13.16 -14.18
N GLN A 445 -2.42 13.36 -12.96
CA GLN A 445 -3.19 13.35 -11.72
C GLN A 445 -3.84 11.98 -11.47
N GLN A 446 -3.09 10.91 -11.73
CA GLN A 446 -3.53 9.54 -11.62
C GLN A 446 -2.53 8.68 -10.83
N LEU A 447 -3.06 7.70 -10.11
CA LEU A 447 -2.35 6.60 -9.47
C LEU A 447 -2.75 5.30 -10.18
N TYR A 448 -1.77 4.50 -10.55
CA TYR A 448 -1.95 3.17 -11.14
C TYR A 448 -1.53 2.12 -10.11
N VAL A 449 -2.44 1.19 -9.84
CA VAL A 449 -2.31 0.19 -8.79
C VAL A 449 -2.37 -1.20 -9.40
N SER A 450 -1.43 -2.09 -9.10
CA SER A 450 -1.47 -3.48 -9.57
C SER A 450 -1.66 -4.48 -8.43
N SER A 451 -2.29 -5.60 -8.76
CA SER A 451 -2.35 -6.82 -7.95
C SER A 451 -2.21 -8.05 -8.83
N GLU A 452 -2.30 -9.26 -8.26
CA GLU A 452 -2.32 -10.49 -9.06
C GLU A 452 -3.53 -10.59 -10.01
N HIS A 453 -4.59 -9.82 -9.71
CA HIS A 453 -5.90 -9.84 -10.36
C HIS A 453 -6.08 -8.79 -11.45
N GLY A 454 -5.42 -7.63 -11.36
CA GLY A 454 -5.61 -6.59 -12.35
C GLY A 454 -4.78 -5.34 -12.11
N VAL A 455 -5.07 -4.32 -12.91
CA VAL A 455 -4.56 -2.95 -12.77
C VAL A 455 -5.75 -2.01 -12.63
N SER A 456 -5.69 -1.10 -11.66
CA SER A 456 -6.70 -0.08 -11.40
C SER A 456 -6.08 1.31 -11.57
N GLN A 457 -6.85 2.23 -12.15
CA GLN A 457 -6.51 3.65 -12.28
C GLN A 457 -7.36 4.46 -11.31
N VAL A 458 -6.72 5.25 -10.46
CA VAL A 458 -7.35 5.99 -9.36
C VAL A 458 -6.92 7.45 -9.44
N SER A 459 -7.87 8.38 -9.43
CA SER A 459 -7.56 9.82 -9.35
C SER A 459 -6.85 10.16 -8.03
N LEU A 460 -5.84 11.05 -8.08
CA LEU A 460 -5.16 11.53 -6.86
C LEU A 460 -6.07 12.33 -5.93
N HIS A 461 -7.20 12.82 -6.45
CA HIS A 461 -8.19 13.57 -5.68
C HIS A 461 -9.62 13.12 -6.01
N ARG A 462 -10.48 13.16 -4.99
CA ARG A 462 -11.92 12.95 -5.11
C ARG A 462 -12.69 13.99 -4.32
N CYS A 463 -12.38 15.27 -4.56
CA CYS A 463 -12.91 16.39 -3.77
C CYS A 463 -14.44 16.40 -3.69
N ASP A 464 -15.13 15.99 -4.76
CA ASP A 464 -16.59 15.91 -4.80
C ASP A 464 -17.17 14.92 -3.77
N ALA A 465 -16.41 13.91 -3.36
CA ALA A 465 -16.83 12.94 -2.34
C ALA A 465 -16.99 13.56 -0.95
N TYR A 466 -16.26 14.64 -0.66
CA TYR A 466 -16.38 15.39 0.61
C TYR A 466 -17.69 16.17 0.68
N GLY A 467 -18.22 16.62 -0.46
CA GLY A 467 -19.57 17.18 -0.59
C GLY A 467 -19.62 18.69 -0.83
N SER A 468 -20.83 19.23 -0.80
CA SER A 468 -21.16 20.61 -1.14
C SER A 468 -21.27 21.54 0.06
N ALA A 469 -20.56 21.25 1.14
CA ALA A 469 -20.60 22.14 2.29
C ALA A 469 -19.18 22.43 2.81
N CYS A 470 -18.94 23.71 3.11
CA CYS A 470 -17.59 24.23 3.36
C CYS A 470 -16.89 23.51 4.52
N ALA A 471 -17.63 23.17 5.58
CA ALA A 471 -17.03 22.50 6.73
C ALA A 471 -16.56 21.08 6.38
N ASP A 472 -17.25 20.37 5.49
CA ASP A 472 -16.87 19.00 5.10
C ASP A 472 -15.58 19.03 4.27
N CYS A 473 -15.47 19.99 3.36
CA CYS A 473 -14.24 20.20 2.59
C CYS A 473 -13.06 20.62 3.47
N CYS A 474 -13.30 21.49 4.47
CA CYS A 474 -12.28 21.95 5.40
C CYS A 474 -11.81 20.84 6.35
N LEU A 475 -12.72 20.00 6.84
CA LEU A 475 -12.40 18.85 7.70
C LEU A 475 -11.69 17.74 6.95
N ALA A 476 -11.86 17.65 5.63
CA ALA A 476 -11.19 16.65 4.81
C ALA A 476 -9.66 16.82 4.81
N ARG A 477 -9.15 18.04 5.02
CA ARG A 477 -7.70 18.36 5.11
C ARG A 477 -6.86 17.80 3.94
N ASP A 478 -7.49 17.62 2.78
CA ASP A 478 -6.84 17.09 1.58
C ASP A 478 -6.15 18.24 0.81
N PRO A 479 -4.81 18.25 0.65
CA PRO A 479 -4.08 19.30 -0.06
C PRO A 479 -4.54 19.51 -1.51
N TYR A 480 -5.13 18.50 -2.14
CA TYR A 480 -5.65 18.59 -3.50
C TYR A 480 -7.03 19.26 -3.57
N CYS A 481 -7.70 19.52 -2.44
CA CYS A 481 -9.09 19.94 -2.40
C CYS A 481 -9.27 21.25 -1.64
N ALA A 482 -10.13 22.12 -2.17
CA ALA A 482 -10.52 23.37 -1.54
C ALA A 482 -11.99 23.67 -1.80
N TRP A 483 -12.64 24.33 -0.84
CA TRP A 483 -13.99 24.84 -1.04
C TRP A 483 -13.94 26.02 -2.00
N ASP A 484 -14.71 26.01 -3.09
CA ASP A 484 -14.68 27.09 -4.09
C ASP A 484 -15.76 28.17 -3.94
N GLY A 485 -16.68 27.96 -3.00
CA GLY A 485 -17.86 28.80 -2.78
C GLY A 485 -19.17 28.03 -3.01
N LEU A 486 -19.16 26.95 -3.80
CA LEU A 486 -20.32 26.13 -4.14
C LEU A 486 -20.16 24.66 -3.77
N SER A 487 -18.98 24.07 -4.00
CA SER A 487 -18.68 22.68 -3.65
C SER A 487 -17.21 22.51 -3.25
N CYS A 488 -16.89 21.34 -2.67
CA CYS A 488 -15.50 20.95 -2.51
C CYS A 488 -14.95 20.53 -3.88
N SER A 489 -13.98 21.27 -4.40
CA SER A 489 -13.42 21.04 -5.73
C SER A 489 -11.91 21.05 -5.69
N ARG A 490 -11.27 20.71 -6.82
CA ARG A 490 -9.82 20.63 -6.90
C ARG A 490 -9.17 21.98 -6.63
N PHE A 491 -8.14 21.98 -5.79
CA PHE A 491 -7.30 23.13 -5.53
C PHE A 491 -6.43 23.46 -6.75
N TYR A 492 -6.43 24.74 -7.11
CA TYR A 492 -5.53 25.31 -8.10
C TYR A 492 -4.91 26.57 -7.52
N PRO A 493 -3.58 26.75 -7.58
CA PRO A 493 -2.92 27.98 -7.17
C PRO A 493 -3.31 29.11 -8.14
N THR A 494 -4.41 29.82 -7.88
CA THR A 494 -4.79 31.00 -8.67
C THR A 494 -5.11 32.18 -7.76
N GLY A 495 -4.57 33.36 -8.12
CA GLY A 495 -4.66 34.57 -7.29
C GLY A 495 -6.03 35.26 -7.23
N LYS A 496 -7.09 34.69 -7.82
CA LYS A 496 -8.39 35.36 -7.99
C LYS A 496 -9.59 34.48 -7.65
N ARG A 497 -9.75 34.06 -6.38
CA ARG A 497 -11.08 33.72 -5.80
C ARG A 497 -11.12 34.04 -4.30
N ARG A 498 -11.78 35.15 -3.93
CA ARG A 498 -11.97 35.58 -2.51
C ARG A 498 -12.75 34.56 -1.66
N SER A 499 -13.46 33.61 -2.29
CA SER A 499 -14.29 32.60 -1.64
C SER A 499 -13.60 31.27 -1.34
N ARG A 500 -12.36 31.04 -1.82
CA ARG A 500 -11.69 29.75 -1.64
C ARG A 500 -11.27 29.52 -0.19
N ARG A 501 -11.53 28.33 0.35
CA ARG A 501 -11.15 27.94 1.72
C ARG A 501 -10.48 26.57 1.73
N GLN A 502 -9.31 26.50 2.34
CA GLN A 502 -8.53 25.31 2.57
C GLN A 502 -7.72 25.54 3.85
N ASP A 503 -7.62 24.51 4.70
CA ASP A 503 -6.89 24.56 5.96
C ASP A 503 -6.42 23.13 6.27
N ILE A 504 -5.21 22.81 5.86
CA ILE A 504 -4.63 21.47 5.99
C ILE A 504 -4.07 21.30 7.40
N MET A 505 -3.36 22.31 7.91
CA MET A 505 -2.74 22.28 9.25
C MET A 505 -3.73 22.11 10.40
N HIS A 506 -4.86 22.82 10.38
CA HIS A 506 -5.76 22.83 11.53
C HIS A 506 -7.13 22.24 11.23
N GLY A 507 -7.55 22.23 9.95
CA GLY A 507 -8.86 21.75 9.54
C GLY A 507 -9.98 22.39 10.36
N ASN A 508 -10.02 23.73 10.46
CA ASN A 508 -10.94 24.46 11.33
C ASN A 508 -12.06 25.17 10.56
N PRO A 509 -13.27 24.56 10.46
CA PRO A 509 -14.40 25.21 9.79
C PRO A 509 -14.88 26.50 10.44
N LEU A 510 -14.68 26.70 11.74
CA LEU A 510 -15.23 27.85 12.48
C LEU A 510 -14.56 29.17 12.09
N THR A 511 -13.31 29.12 11.64
CA THR A 511 -12.57 30.28 11.13
C THR A 511 -12.69 30.36 9.61
N GLN A 512 -12.55 29.24 8.91
CA GLN A 512 -12.51 29.21 7.44
C GLN A 512 -13.88 29.42 6.79
N CYS A 513 -14.95 28.86 7.36
CA CYS A 513 -16.28 28.82 6.73
C CYS A 513 -17.26 29.88 7.26
N ARG A 514 -16.78 30.93 7.93
CA ARG A 514 -17.66 32.01 8.43
C ARG A 514 -18.46 32.64 7.29
N GLY A 515 -19.78 32.64 7.43
CA GLY A 515 -20.70 33.18 6.42
C GLY A 515 -21.08 32.23 5.28
N PHE A 516 -20.43 31.07 5.16
CA PHE A 516 -20.70 30.08 4.12
C PHE A 516 -21.33 28.81 4.73
N ASN A 517 -22.56 28.49 4.32
CA ASN A 517 -23.29 27.25 4.61
C ASN A 517 -23.41 26.77 6.07
N LEU A 518 -23.29 27.63 7.08
CA LEU A 518 -23.65 27.29 8.48
C LEU A 518 -25.14 26.93 8.68
N LYS A 519 -26.02 27.24 7.72
CA LYS A 519 -27.47 26.93 7.79
C LYS A 519 -27.82 25.50 7.35
N ALA A 520 -27.11 24.91 6.38
CA ALA A 520 -27.36 23.54 5.92
C ALA A 520 -27.04 22.50 7.02
N TYR A 521 -25.97 22.72 7.78
CA TYR A 521 -25.54 21.86 8.90
C TYR A 521 -26.45 21.86 10.13
N ARG A 522 -27.33 22.87 10.27
CA ARG A 522 -28.33 22.90 11.35
C ARG A 522 -29.58 22.09 11.01
N ASN A 523 -29.78 21.76 9.74
CA ASN A 523 -31.00 21.16 9.22
C ASN A 523 -30.72 19.80 8.56
N ALA A 524 -30.03 18.90 9.28
CA ALA A 524 -30.16 17.47 8.96
C ALA A 524 -31.64 17.13 8.83
N VAL A 525 -32.02 16.45 7.75
CA VAL A 525 -33.40 16.10 7.44
C VAL A 525 -33.94 15.26 8.59
N GLU A 526 -35.14 15.59 9.05
CA GLU A 526 -35.82 14.81 10.07
C GLU A 526 -36.43 13.56 9.44
N MET A 527 -36.05 12.40 9.95
CA MET A 527 -36.59 11.11 9.53
C MET A 527 -37.42 10.49 10.65
N THR A 528 -38.58 9.95 10.31
CA THR A 528 -39.42 9.23 11.27
C THR A 528 -39.10 7.74 11.23
N GLN A 529 -38.81 7.16 12.38
CA GLN A 529 -38.57 5.73 12.54
C GLN A 529 -39.53 5.14 13.57
N TYR A 530 -40.03 3.95 13.31
CA TYR A 530 -40.97 3.26 14.18
C TYR A 530 -40.28 2.14 14.96
N GLY A 531 -40.36 2.20 16.28
CA GLY A 531 -39.96 1.12 17.18
C GLY A 531 -41.18 0.43 17.76
N VAL A 532 -41.13 -0.88 17.92
CA VAL A 532 -42.21 -1.63 18.61
C VAL A 532 -41.83 -1.79 20.07
N LYS A 533 -42.77 -1.52 20.98
CA LYS A 533 -42.57 -1.72 22.42
C LYS A 533 -42.04 -3.13 22.70
N ASN A 534 -41.08 -3.25 23.62
CA ASN A 534 -40.37 -4.48 24.01
C ASN A 534 -39.51 -5.16 22.92
N ASN A 535 -39.44 -4.60 21.71
CA ASN A 535 -38.53 -5.07 20.67
C ASN A 535 -37.26 -4.23 20.60
N THR A 536 -36.28 -4.75 19.87
CA THR A 536 -35.04 -4.05 19.53
C THR A 536 -35.28 -3.01 18.44
N THR A 537 -34.70 -1.82 18.56
CA THR A 537 -34.67 -0.81 17.50
C THR A 537 -33.28 -0.19 17.41
N PHE A 538 -32.82 0.05 16.18
CA PHE A 538 -31.50 0.61 15.91
C PHE A 538 -31.65 1.95 15.17
N LEU A 539 -31.13 3.02 15.76
CA LEU A 539 -31.12 4.36 15.17
C LEU A 539 -29.77 4.55 14.49
N GLU A 540 -29.76 4.45 13.16
CA GLU A 540 -28.53 4.51 12.37
C GLU A 540 -27.94 5.93 12.36
N CYS A 541 -26.64 6.03 12.64
CA CYS A 541 -25.87 7.23 12.41
C CYS A 541 -24.38 6.90 12.33
N GLN A 542 -23.82 7.04 11.13
CA GLN A 542 -22.40 6.82 10.89
C GLN A 542 -21.73 8.11 10.40
N PRO A 543 -20.70 8.61 11.09
CA PRO A 543 -19.92 9.73 10.59
C PRO A 543 -19.12 9.30 9.36
N LYS A 544 -18.97 10.22 8.39
CA LYS A 544 -18.08 10.00 7.24
C LYS A 544 -16.60 9.93 7.65
N SER A 545 -16.20 10.74 8.62
CA SER A 545 -14.83 10.77 9.13
C SER A 545 -14.69 9.75 10.27
N PRO A 546 -13.69 8.85 10.23
CA PRO A 546 -13.40 7.94 11.33
C PRO A 546 -12.86 8.66 12.57
N GLN A 547 -12.38 9.90 12.43
CA GLN A 547 -11.87 10.71 13.54
C GLN A 547 -12.99 11.43 14.32
N ALA A 548 -14.21 11.44 13.79
CA ALA A 548 -15.32 12.14 14.42
C ALA A 548 -15.90 11.32 15.58
N SER A 549 -16.03 11.97 16.74
CA SER A 549 -16.74 11.40 17.89
C SER A 549 -18.24 11.67 17.80
N VAL A 550 -19.07 10.68 18.10
CA VAL A 550 -20.54 10.79 18.02
C VAL A 550 -21.15 10.91 19.42
N LYS A 551 -22.09 11.86 19.56
CA LYS A 551 -22.89 12.07 20.76
C LYS A 551 -24.37 12.10 20.42
N TRP A 552 -25.17 11.40 21.22
CA TRP A 552 -26.63 11.33 21.04
C TRP A 552 -27.36 12.24 22.04
N LEU A 553 -28.26 13.07 21.53
CA LEU A 553 -29.23 13.81 22.35
C LEU A 553 -30.64 13.36 22.05
N ILE A 554 -31.53 13.40 23.03
CA ILE A 554 -32.97 13.18 22.87
C ILE A 554 -33.73 14.43 23.30
N GLN A 555 -34.73 14.78 22.51
CA GLN A 555 -35.73 15.79 22.81
C GLN A 555 -37.10 15.12 22.86
N ARG A 556 -37.69 15.07 24.06
CA ARG A 556 -39.05 14.61 24.26
C ARG A 556 -40.02 15.79 24.10
N ASP A 557 -41.30 15.49 23.87
CA ASP A 557 -42.32 16.55 23.72
C ASP A 557 -42.32 17.46 24.97
N ASN A 558 -42.24 18.78 24.73
CA ASN A 558 -42.10 19.82 25.76
C ASN A 558 -40.86 19.75 26.68
N ASP A 559 -39.81 19.00 26.33
CA ASP A 559 -38.55 18.92 27.11
C ASP A 559 -37.37 19.59 26.38
N ARG A 560 -36.36 20.02 27.14
CA ARG A 560 -35.08 20.47 26.58
C ARG A 560 -34.31 19.26 26.04
N ARG A 561 -33.42 19.50 25.08
CA ARG A 561 -32.48 18.46 24.60
C ARG A 561 -31.62 17.98 25.76
N LYS A 562 -31.62 16.66 25.99
CA LYS A 562 -30.81 15.99 27.02
C LYS A 562 -29.93 14.93 26.36
N GLU A 563 -28.79 14.65 26.97
CA GLU A 563 -27.94 13.56 26.53
C GLU A 563 -28.63 12.21 26.77
N VAL A 564 -28.51 11.31 25.79
CA VAL A 564 -29.04 9.95 25.92
C VAL A 564 -28.23 9.21 26.99
N LYS A 565 -28.92 8.71 28.01
CA LYS A 565 -28.28 7.90 29.06
C LYS A 565 -28.05 6.48 28.54
N LEU A 566 -26.78 6.09 28.45
CA LEU A 566 -26.39 4.73 28.07
C LEU A 566 -26.66 3.75 29.23
N SER A 567 -27.01 2.51 28.88
CA SER A 567 -27.30 1.42 29.82
C SER A 567 -27.17 0.07 29.10
N ASP A 568 -27.31 -1.04 29.82
CA ASP A 568 -27.36 -2.37 29.19
C ASP A 568 -28.49 -2.52 28.16
N ARG A 569 -29.52 -1.67 28.26
CA ARG A 569 -30.66 -1.59 27.33
C ARG A 569 -30.38 -0.66 26.14
N VAL A 570 -29.63 0.42 26.34
CA VAL A 570 -29.39 1.48 25.35
C VAL A 570 -27.88 1.60 25.14
N VAL A 571 -27.40 1.05 24.03
CA VAL A 571 -25.97 0.90 23.72
C VAL A 571 -25.60 1.76 22.52
N SER A 572 -24.56 2.57 22.66
CA SER A 572 -23.97 3.28 21.53
C SER A 572 -23.01 2.37 20.78
N THR A 573 -23.10 2.34 19.45
CA THR A 573 -22.19 1.62 18.56
C THR A 573 -21.54 2.60 17.57
N ASN A 574 -20.53 2.15 16.83
CA ASN A 574 -19.88 2.95 15.79
C ASN A 574 -20.81 3.30 14.61
N HIS A 575 -21.94 2.58 14.49
CA HIS A 575 -22.91 2.77 13.40
C HIS A 575 -24.21 3.44 13.87
N GLY A 576 -24.40 3.65 15.17
CA GLY A 576 -25.63 4.25 15.68
C GLY A 576 -25.97 3.93 17.13
N LEU A 577 -27.25 4.07 17.49
CA LEU A 577 -27.78 3.82 18.83
C LEU A 577 -28.68 2.58 18.82
N LEU A 578 -28.29 1.53 19.54
CA LEU A 578 -29.06 0.30 19.72
C LEU A 578 -29.90 0.37 21.00
N ILE A 579 -31.22 0.36 20.85
CA ILE A 579 -32.18 0.22 21.95
C ILE A 579 -32.67 -1.23 21.95
N ARG A 580 -32.16 -2.06 22.86
CA ARG A 580 -32.45 -3.49 22.91
C ARG A 580 -33.91 -3.81 23.27
N SER A 581 -34.52 -2.98 24.09
CA SER A 581 -35.94 -3.07 24.43
C SER A 581 -36.53 -1.66 24.48
N VAL A 582 -37.40 -1.34 23.52
CA VAL A 582 -38.00 -0.01 23.38
C VAL A 582 -39.17 0.16 24.35
N HIS A 583 -39.16 1.25 25.10
CA HIS A 583 -40.24 1.66 26.00
C HIS A 583 -40.93 2.92 25.47
N SER A 584 -42.17 3.19 25.89
CA SER A 584 -42.89 4.42 25.52
C SER A 584 -42.14 5.71 25.91
N SER A 585 -41.30 5.66 26.95
CA SER A 585 -40.43 6.76 27.38
C SER A 585 -39.28 7.08 26.42
N ASP A 586 -38.98 6.17 25.50
CA ASP A 586 -37.93 6.36 24.50
C ASP A 586 -38.44 7.12 23.27
N GLN A 587 -39.75 7.36 23.17
CA GLN A 587 -40.34 8.20 22.14
C GLN A 587 -39.79 9.63 22.23
N GLY A 588 -39.43 10.18 21.07
CA GLY A 588 -38.89 11.53 20.97
C GLY A 588 -38.03 11.73 19.73
N LEU A 589 -37.46 12.93 19.61
CA LEU A 589 -36.57 13.31 18.54
C LEU A 589 -35.11 13.15 18.98
N TYR A 590 -34.41 12.23 18.35
CA TYR A 590 -32.99 11.95 18.58
C TYR A 590 -32.13 12.78 17.64
N TYR A 591 -31.03 13.32 18.17
CA TYR A 591 -30.02 14.05 17.44
C TYR A 591 -28.71 13.29 17.52
N CYS A 592 -28.18 12.89 16.36
CA CYS A 592 -26.82 12.41 16.25
C CYS A 592 -25.90 13.59 15.96
N LEU A 593 -25.00 13.90 16.89
CA LEU A 593 -24.03 14.99 16.77
C LEU A 593 -22.63 14.41 16.60
N ALA A 594 -21.95 14.80 15.52
CA ALA A 594 -20.53 14.51 15.34
C ALA A 594 -19.68 15.70 15.78
N THR A 595 -18.60 15.43 16.50
CA THR A 595 -17.58 16.41 16.90
C THR A 595 -16.21 15.99 16.37
N GLU A 596 -15.57 16.89 15.63
CA GLU A 596 -14.25 16.69 15.00
C GLU A 596 -13.50 18.03 15.02
N ASN A 597 -12.26 18.06 15.52
CA ASN A 597 -11.48 19.29 15.71
C ASN A 597 -12.25 20.44 16.40
N GLY A 598 -13.08 20.10 17.38
CA GLY A 598 -13.93 21.06 18.10
C GLY A 598 -15.16 21.57 17.32
N PHE A 599 -15.28 21.23 16.03
CA PHE A 599 -16.47 21.53 15.22
C PHE A 599 -17.57 20.52 15.47
N LYS A 600 -18.78 21.00 15.79
CA LYS A 600 -19.97 20.18 16.05
C LYS A 600 -20.97 20.28 14.91
N ARG A 601 -21.40 19.15 14.35
CA ARG A 601 -22.47 19.07 13.33
C ARG A 601 -23.52 18.04 13.69
N THR A 602 -24.76 18.28 13.25
CA THR A 602 -25.84 17.29 13.38
C THR A 602 -25.81 16.40 12.13
N LEU A 603 -25.57 15.10 12.28
CA LEU A 603 -25.55 14.12 11.19
C LEU A 603 -26.96 13.65 10.84
N ALA A 604 -27.77 13.37 11.86
CA ALA A 604 -29.13 12.84 11.70
C ALA A 604 -30.08 13.39 12.76
N LYS A 605 -31.35 13.55 12.39
CA LYS A 605 -32.47 13.85 13.28
C LYS A 605 -33.51 12.75 13.12
N ILE A 606 -33.67 11.90 14.13
CA ILE A 606 -34.50 10.69 14.04
C ILE A 606 -35.65 10.81 15.03
N ARG A 607 -36.87 10.99 14.53
CA ARG A 607 -38.09 10.94 15.35
C ARG A 607 -38.49 9.49 15.56
N LEU A 608 -38.20 8.96 16.74
CA LEU A 608 -38.63 7.63 17.12
C LEU A 608 -40.07 7.67 17.62
N GLN A 609 -40.99 7.01 16.91
CA GLN A 609 -42.35 6.76 17.35
C GLN A 609 -42.46 5.32 17.88
N VAL A 610 -43.04 5.15 19.07
CA VAL A 610 -43.14 3.84 19.72
C VAL A 610 -44.54 3.28 19.53
N LEU A 611 -44.64 2.18 18.79
CA LEU A 611 -45.89 1.47 18.55
C LEU A 611 -46.13 0.44 19.67
N SER A 612 -47.35 0.37 20.17
CA SER A 612 -47.74 -0.70 21.08
C SER A 612 -47.85 -2.04 20.34
N GLU A 613 -47.61 -3.15 21.04
CA GLU A 613 -47.78 -4.48 20.46
C GLU A 613 -49.20 -4.68 19.91
N ALA A 614 -50.23 -4.20 20.62
CA ALA A 614 -51.62 -4.25 20.19
C ALA A 614 -51.88 -3.49 18.88
N LEU A 615 -51.25 -2.33 18.68
CA LEU A 615 -51.35 -1.54 17.46
C LEU A 615 -50.70 -2.27 16.28
N VAL A 616 -49.54 -2.89 16.50
CA VAL A 616 -48.86 -3.70 15.48
C VAL A 616 -49.68 -4.95 15.13
N SER A 617 -50.27 -5.62 16.12
CA SER A 617 -51.19 -6.75 15.91
C SER A 617 -52.43 -6.35 15.12
N ALA A 618 -53.02 -5.18 15.42
CA ALA A 618 -54.18 -4.65 14.68
C ALA A 618 -53.83 -4.27 13.23
N LEU A 619 -52.61 -3.78 12.98
CA LEU A 619 -52.12 -3.44 11.63
C LEU A 619 -51.68 -4.69 10.83
N SER A 620 -51.19 -5.73 11.51
CA SER A 620 -50.74 -6.99 10.90
C SER A 620 -51.89 -7.96 10.62
N ASN A 621 -52.97 -7.94 11.41
CA ASN A 621 -54.17 -8.73 11.15
C ASN A 621 -55.01 -8.12 10.03
N LYS A 622 -54.55 -8.30 8.79
CA LYS A 622 -55.38 -8.13 7.59
C LYS A 622 -55.86 -9.45 6.99
N GLN A 623 -55.74 -10.57 7.71
CA GLN A 623 -56.29 -11.85 7.25
C GLN A 623 -56.77 -12.69 8.44
N GLN A 624 -58.06 -13.05 8.35
CA GLN A 624 -58.83 -14.05 9.11
C GLN A 624 -59.44 -13.62 10.45
N SER A 625 -60.71 -13.21 10.39
CA SER A 625 -61.72 -13.59 11.39
C SER A 625 -62.99 -14.07 10.67
N PRO A 626 -63.38 -15.36 10.74
CA PRO A 626 -64.61 -15.87 10.11
C PRO A 626 -65.90 -15.61 10.90
N TRP A 627 -65.93 -14.73 11.90
CA TRP A 627 -67.08 -14.58 12.80
C TRP A 627 -67.50 -13.12 12.94
N SER A 628 -68.72 -12.85 12.47
CA SER A 628 -69.29 -11.56 12.07
C SER A 628 -70.06 -10.82 13.17
N TRP A 629 -69.55 -10.74 14.41
CA TRP A 629 -70.29 -10.03 15.47
C TRP A 629 -69.47 -9.26 16.51
N ALA A 630 -68.15 -9.08 16.30
CA ALA A 630 -67.35 -8.12 17.08
C ALA A 630 -66.81 -6.99 16.19
N ALA A 631 -67.70 -6.36 15.42
CA ALA A 631 -67.42 -5.19 14.58
C ALA A 631 -67.65 -3.86 15.34
N ALA A 632 -67.28 -3.79 16.62
CA ALA A 632 -67.47 -2.60 17.44
C ALA A 632 -66.12 -2.08 17.97
N LEU A 633 -65.21 -1.78 17.04
CA LEU A 633 -64.17 -0.74 17.14
C LEU A 633 -63.52 -0.65 15.75
N HIS A 634 -64.10 0.21 14.92
CA HIS A 634 -63.71 0.39 13.53
C HIS A 634 -62.22 0.81 13.38
N PRO A 635 -61.46 0.25 12.41
CA PRO A 635 -60.11 0.70 12.06
C PRO A 635 -60.02 2.17 11.62
N LYS A 636 -61.17 2.81 11.35
CA LYS A 636 -61.24 4.22 10.91
C LYS A 636 -60.94 5.23 12.02
N ALA A 637 -61.13 4.86 13.30
CA ALA A 637 -60.83 5.76 14.43
C ALA A 637 -59.32 5.84 14.77
N LEU A 638 -58.53 4.90 14.25
CA LEU A 638 -57.09 4.81 14.48
C LEU A 638 -56.26 5.40 13.33
N VAL A 639 -56.82 5.40 12.11
CA VAL A 639 -56.22 6.04 10.93
C VAL A 639 -56.36 7.57 10.97
N SER A 640 -57.34 8.13 11.70
CA SER A 640 -57.47 9.57 11.90
C SER A 640 -56.41 10.19 12.82
N ALA A 641 -55.56 9.38 13.45
CA ALA A 641 -54.44 9.84 14.28
C ALA A 641 -53.13 10.05 13.49
N PHE A 642 -53.09 9.66 12.21
CA PHE A 642 -51.90 9.74 11.36
C PHE A 642 -52.18 10.64 10.15
N SER A 643 -51.21 11.47 9.80
CA SER A 643 -51.24 12.24 8.55
C SER A 643 -51.21 11.28 7.34
N PRO A 644 -51.75 11.68 6.17
CA PRO A 644 -51.72 10.86 4.96
C PRO A 644 -50.33 10.36 4.56
N ALA A 645 -49.28 11.13 4.87
CA ALA A 645 -47.88 10.76 4.65
C ALA A 645 -47.40 9.65 5.60
N GLU A 646 -47.81 9.68 6.87
CA GLU A 646 -47.48 8.67 7.87
C GLU A 646 -48.16 7.33 7.56
N THR A 647 -49.41 7.37 7.07
CA THR A 647 -50.14 6.18 6.62
C THR A 647 -49.46 5.54 5.40
N LEU A 648 -48.95 6.36 4.48
CA LEU A 648 -48.24 5.89 3.28
C LEU A 648 -46.89 5.23 3.62
N ALA A 649 -46.10 5.87 4.50
CA ALA A 649 -44.82 5.32 4.97
C ALA A 649 -45.01 4.01 5.76
N MET A 650 -46.06 3.93 6.57
CA MET A 650 -46.40 2.71 7.32
C MET A 650 -46.84 1.57 6.37
N HIS A 651 -47.60 1.89 5.32
CA HIS A 651 -47.93 0.92 4.28
C HIS A 651 -46.69 0.43 3.51
N GLN A 652 -45.72 1.31 3.27
CA GLN A 652 -44.47 0.98 2.58
C GLN A 652 -43.57 0.07 3.43
N TYR A 653 -43.40 0.37 4.72
CA TYR A 653 -42.67 -0.48 5.68
C TYR A 653 -43.28 -1.88 5.80
N CYS A 654 -44.61 -1.98 5.90
CA CYS A 654 -45.31 -3.28 5.94
C CYS A 654 -45.15 -4.06 4.63
N LYS A 655 -45.06 -3.38 3.48
CA LYS A 655 -44.85 -3.99 2.16
C LYS A 655 -43.43 -4.53 2.01
N GLU A 656 -42.42 -3.78 2.43
CA GLU A 656 -41.01 -4.21 2.44
C GLU A 656 -40.78 -5.39 3.39
N ARG A 657 -41.41 -5.39 4.57
CA ARG A 657 -41.33 -6.51 5.52
C ARG A 657 -41.98 -7.79 4.99
N LYS A 658 -43.11 -7.67 4.27
CA LYS A 658 -43.73 -8.82 3.57
C LYS A 658 -42.86 -9.31 2.40
N GLN A 659 -42.20 -8.41 1.68
CA GLN A 659 -41.24 -8.79 0.64
C GLN A 659 -40.03 -9.54 1.22
N MET A 660 -39.45 -9.08 2.34
CA MET A 660 -38.37 -9.80 3.03
C MET A 660 -38.79 -11.19 3.54
N GLN A 661 -40.01 -11.33 4.07
CA GLN A 661 -40.56 -12.63 4.46
C GLN A 661 -40.82 -13.54 3.25
N SER A 662 -41.24 -12.98 2.10
CA SER A 662 -41.36 -13.77 0.87
C SER A 662 -40.01 -14.20 0.29
N LEU A 663 -38.96 -13.40 0.44
CA LEU A 663 -37.60 -13.73 0.01
C LEU A 663 -36.95 -14.81 0.88
N GLN A 664 -37.28 -14.86 2.18
CA GLN A 664 -36.89 -15.98 3.06
C GLN A 664 -37.63 -17.29 2.72
N ASN A 665 -38.84 -17.22 2.17
CA ASN A 665 -39.62 -18.39 1.74
C ASN A 665 -39.29 -18.90 0.32
N ILE A 666 -38.35 -18.27 -0.40
CA ILE A 666 -37.91 -18.67 -1.75
C ILE A 666 -36.59 -19.49 -1.72
N GLN A 667 -36.07 -19.87 -0.55
CA GLN A 667 -35.06 -20.94 -0.45
C GLN A 667 -35.73 -22.32 -0.49
N ILE A 668 -35.60 -22.98 -1.64
CA ILE A 668 -36.01 -24.38 -1.92
C ILE A 668 -35.41 -25.34 -0.85
N PRO A 669 -36.15 -26.38 -0.40
CA PRO A 669 -35.74 -27.24 0.71
C PRO A 669 -34.61 -28.21 0.32
N MET A 670 -33.43 -28.04 0.90
CA MET A 670 -32.42 -29.10 0.97
C MET A 670 -32.75 -30.05 2.12
N ARG A 671 -33.30 -31.20 1.75
CA ARG A 671 -33.50 -32.36 2.63
C ARG A 671 -32.12 -32.85 3.10
N GLY A 672 -31.83 -32.74 4.40
CA GLY A 672 -30.60 -33.25 5.00
C GLY A 672 -30.79 -33.48 6.51
N ASP A 673 -30.72 -34.75 6.92
CA ASP A 673 -30.95 -35.26 8.27
C ASP A 673 -30.13 -34.54 9.36
N LEU A 674 -30.83 -33.78 10.22
CA LEU A 674 -30.30 -33.23 11.46
C LEU A 674 -30.28 -34.24 12.63
N GLY A 675 -30.38 -35.53 12.34
CA GLY A 675 -30.33 -36.61 13.34
C GLY A 675 -28.93 -37.11 13.70
N LYS A 676 -27.87 -36.69 13.00
CA LYS A 676 -26.51 -37.27 13.15
C LYS A 676 -25.42 -36.34 13.68
N LEU A 677 -25.72 -35.09 14.06
CA LEU A 677 -24.68 -34.15 14.56
C LEU A 677 -24.65 -33.92 16.08
N LYS A 678 -25.39 -34.69 16.86
CA LYS A 678 -25.38 -34.60 18.32
C LYS A 678 -24.20 -35.27 19.06
N PRO A 679 -23.34 -36.13 18.46
CA PRO A 679 -22.17 -36.67 19.17
C PRO A 679 -20.83 -35.94 18.93
N LEU A 680 -20.77 -34.83 18.17
CA LEU A 680 -19.49 -34.16 17.83
C LEU A 680 -19.23 -32.85 18.59
N LEU A 681 -20.07 -32.47 19.56
CA LEU A 681 -19.93 -31.25 20.35
C LEU A 681 -19.44 -31.46 21.80
N ASP A 682 -19.15 -32.70 22.20
CA ASP A 682 -18.80 -33.04 23.60
C ASP A 682 -17.35 -33.57 23.79
N HIS A 683 -16.38 -33.02 23.06
CA HIS A 683 -14.96 -33.23 23.32
C HIS A 683 -14.22 -31.92 23.68
N ARG A 684 -14.53 -31.40 24.87
CA ARG A 684 -13.58 -30.61 25.68
C ARG A 684 -13.55 -31.14 27.11
N LYS A 685 -12.83 -32.25 27.32
CA LYS A 685 -12.29 -32.61 28.63
C LYS A 685 -10.84 -33.08 28.50
N SER A 686 -9.99 -32.31 29.17
CA SER A 686 -8.61 -32.57 29.59
C SER A 686 -8.26 -34.04 29.80
N ARG A 687 -7.12 -34.47 29.24
CA ARG A 687 -6.38 -35.66 29.69
C ARG A 687 -4.92 -35.29 29.90
N ASN A 688 -4.59 -34.91 31.14
CA ASN A 688 -3.29 -35.19 31.75
C ASN A 688 -3.17 -36.71 31.93
N ARG A 689 -2.02 -37.30 31.56
CA ARG A 689 -1.67 -38.67 31.94
C ARG A 689 -0.21 -38.73 32.39
N ARG A 690 -0.02 -38.88 33.70
CA ARG A 690 1.17 -39.42 34.35
C ARG A 690 0.78 -40.81 34.89
N ASN A 691 1.52 -41.86 34.52
CA ASN A 691 2.22 -42.79 35.44
C ASN A 691 2.53 -44.16 34.80
N HIS A 692 3.83 -44.49 34.89
CA HIS A 692 4.50 -45.76 35.27
C HIS A 692 4.29 -47.10 34.53
N LEU A 693 5.45 -47.65 34.08
CA LEU A 693 6.08 -48.99 34.33
C LEU A 693 5.16 -50.25 34.21
N LEU A 694 5.52 -51.34 33.51
CA LEU A 694 6.67 -52.26 33.63
C LEU A 694 6.63 -53.34 32.50
N GLU A 695 7.73 -54.12 32.35
CA GLU A 695 7.90 -55.44 31.67
C GLU A 695 7.80 -55.48 30.12
N GLU A 696 8.72 -56.02 29.32
CA GLU A 696 9.96 -56.84 29.45
C GLU A 696 11.07 -56.28 28.54
#